data_AF-A0A0M1LVC9-F1
#
_entry.id   AF-A0A0M1LVC9-F1
#
_cell.length_a   1.000
_cell.length_b   1.000
_cell.length_c   1.000
_cell.angle_alpha   90.00
_cell.angle_beta   90.00
_cell.angle_gamma   90.00
#
_symmetry.space_group_name_H-M   'P 1'
#
loop_
_entity.id
_entity.type
_entity.pdbx_description
1 polymer ?
#
loop_
_entity_poly.entity_id
_entity_poly.type
_entity_poly.pdbx_seq_one_letter_code
_entity_poly.pdbx_strand_id
1 'polypeptide(L)'
;MKIKSKIVSFLFILVMTLGFMPSIMVHASVKDINIISDTEATANDAKKWAKTKGATEEFLSLADLYWKYSEDCGDVNPAIAYVQSAKETGFGRFGGVLDSSFRNPCGMKTSQGGSDGDKYAHKNFNTWDEGVQAHMDHLALYAGAKGYPKSNTYDPRHFISIKGKSPTVNSLGGKWAPSITYGEEVNKYYIELCSYSNIAVDKDEQKDDDDDLNDNDDNNSSHFSPPGPVENKPNSLVTDSVIIFDNSFVEPTLNRETNVSSEIGWKEEDGKWYYYYSDESKAAGWINPNGNWYYLNSTGEMSVGWTNLENSWYYFDDEGIMVTGWKCINNNWYYLKTSGIMATGFLQNANDLYYLDKSGAMLSKEGWNLIDGKWYYVENDGKLKLGWLLDNGNKYYLQGDGSMVTGTKLIDNKTYVFDQNGINKTGWININNYWYYFNENSEMSTGWLNLNGTHYYLYDTGAMATGWLSIDEDWYHFSNDGSRSLGWVQSGGYYYYLDLQSGKLLKNTKVDGYEIDSNGRRKSDKNDITPGNTSKNVIVVDAGHNFGGDDGAYAKNNGVTYSERDLNMEVAVKLKSELENRGYTVAMTRNESDRETLSAMQSLDKRVKLANDLNATLFVSVHHNSADAVSANGVEVFYSTNAQDDRMGGKSPDQSRIEKSKAMATSVVNNICSKTGAINRGPKNGNLNVCRNTNMPAILIECGFITNANEVARCADSNNQTIVAKAIAEAIQNQLN
;
A
#
# COMPACT_ATOMS: atom_id res chain seq x y z
N MET A 1 17.30 56.55 5.39
CA MET A 1 15.94 56.07 5.04
C MET A 1 16.05 54.56 4.78
N LYS A 2 15.34 53.61 5.43
CA LYS A 2 14.02 53.63 6.10
C LYS A 2 12.92 54.05 5.10
N ILE A 3 11.94 53.24 4.69
CA ILE A 3 11.16 52.21 5.44
C ILE A 3 10.72 51.00 4.58
N LYS A 4 10.67 49.82 5.23
CA LYS A 4 9.80 48.59 5.13
C LYS A 4 8.63 48.63 4.11
N SER A 5 8.15 47.55 3.49
CA SER A 5 7.74 46.21 4.04
C SER A 5 7.94 45.08 3.00
N LYS A 6 8.26 43.81 3.32
CA LYS A 6 7.79 42.80 4.30
C LYS A 6 6.47 42.09 3.89
N ILE A 7 6.46 40.74 4.03
CA ILE A 7 5.39 39.71 3.86
C ILE A 7 5.63 38.83 2.59
N VAL A 8 6.00 37.53 2.63
CA VAL A 8 5.51 36.29 3.34
C VAL A 8 4.31 35.68 2.56
N SER A 9 4.29 34.42 2.06
CA SER A 9 4.34 33.08 2.72
C SER A 9 4.29 31.96 1.62
N PHE A 10 4.37 30.63 1.82
CA PHE A 10 4.94 29.78 2.89
C PHE A 10 5.28 28.35 2.34
N LEU A 11 5.48 27.39 3.25
CA LEU A 11 6.13 26.09 3.08
C LEU A 11 5.16 24.89 3.22
N PHE A 12 5.41 23.85 2.43
CA PHE A 12 5.17 22.40 2.69
C PHE A 12 3.78 21.74 2.65
N ILE A 13 3.89 20.43 2.38
CA ILE A 13 2.91 19.34 2.51
C ILE A 13 2.78 18.94 3.98
N LEU A 14 1.58 18.55 4.43
CA LEU A 14 1.46 17.32 5.25
C LEU A 14 0.12 16.61 5.02
N VAL A 15 0.17 15.28 4.93
CA VAL A 15 -0.96 14.38 5.15
C VAL A 15 -1.00 14.00 6.64
N MET A 16 -2.19 13.87 7.23
CA MET A 16 -2.40 12.88 8.28
C MET A 16 -3.85 12.40 8.33
N THR A 17 -4.06 11.26 8.96
CA THR A 17 -5.14 10.29 8.65
C THR A 17 -5.98 9.91 9.88
N LEU A 18 -6.89 8.94 9.68
CA LEU A 18 -7.55 8.02 10.64
C LEU A 18 -9.04 8.36 10.91
N GLY A 19 -9.96 7.39 11.04
CA GLY A 19 -9.86 5.92 10.92
C GLY A 19 -11.28 5.28 10.97
N PHE A 20 -11.39 3.96 11.22
CA PHE A 20 -12.54 3.18 11.80
C PHE A 20 -12.53 1.66 11.37
N MET A 21 -12.94 0.74 12.25
CA MET A 21 -12.76 -0.74 12.23
C MET A 21 -13.60 -1.47 13.31
N PRO A 22 -14.18 -2.64 12.97
CA PRO A 22 -13.89 -3.92 13.66
C PRO A 22 -13.85 -5.13 12.69
N SER A 23 -13.27 -6.32 12.92
CA SER A 23 -12.34 -6.96 13.89
C SER A 23 -11.85 -8.28 13.22
N ILE A 24 -10.92 -9.15 13.68
CA ILE A 24 -10.22 -9.43 14.96
C ILE A 24 -8.73 -9.71 14.63
N MET A 25 -7.80 -9.56 15.58
CA MET A 25 -6.36 -9.81 15.40
C MET A 25 -5.72 -10.53 16.60
N VAL A 26 -4.49 -11.02 16.44
CA VAL A 26 -3.53 -11.25 17.55
C VAL A 26 -2.28 -10.41 17.27
N HIS A 27 -2.29 -9.16 17.75
CA HIS A 27 -1.09 -8.33 17.85
C HIS A 27 -0.36 -8.61 19.17
N ALA A 28 0.95 -8.34 19.22
CA ALA A 28 1.60 -8.11 20.51
C ALA A 28 1.17 -6.71 20.99
N SER A 29 0.70 -6.60 22.23
CA SER A 29 -0.01 -5.40 22.67
C SER A 29 0.92 -4.20 22.78
N VAL A 30 0.64 -3.14 22.01
CA VAL A 30 0.97 -1.77 22.45
C VAL A 30 0.41 -1.62 23.86
N LYS A 31 1.28 -1.32 24.83
CA LYS A 31 0.94 -1.28 26.26
C LYS A 31 -0.34 -0.45 26.46
N ASP A 32 -1.41 -1.09 26.91
CA ASP A 32 -2.68 -0.40 27.11
C ASP A 32 -2.62 0.44 28.37
N ILE A 33 -2.67 1.76 28.22
CA ILE A 33 -2.49 2.72 29.31
C ILE A 33 -3.87 3.17 29.81
N ASN A 34 -4.01 3.33 31.13
CA ASN A 34 -5.22 3.89 31.73
C ASN A 34 -5.34 5.37 31.33
N ILE A 35 -6.53 5.82 30.93
CA ILE A 35 -6.77 7.24 30.61
C ILE A 35 -6.53 8.12 31.84
N ILE A 36 -6.84 7.59 33.03
CA ILE A 36 -6.46 8.16 34.32
C ILE A 36 -5.10 7.55 34.71
N SER A 37 -4.03 8.31 34.52
CA SER A 37 -2.65 7.90 34.85
C SER A 37 -1.70 9.08 34.86
N ASP A 38 -0.59 8.95 35.60
CA ASP A 38 0.51 9.92 35.58
C ASP A 38 1.30 9.88 34.27
N THR A 39 2.00 10.98 33.96
CA THR A 39 2.99 11.04 32.87
C THR A 39 4.23 11.81 33.32
N GLU A 40 5.40 11.34 32.90
CA GLU A 40 6.69 12.03 33.14
C GLU A 40 6.94 13.15 32.13
N ALA A 41 6.20 13.17 31.01
CA ALA A 41 6.35 14.20 29.99
C ALA A 41 5.79 15.56 30.45
N THR A 42 6.47 16.64 30.07
CA THR A 42 5.97 18.00 30.32
C THR A 42 5.21 18.57 29.13
N ALA A 43 4.40 19.61 29.36
CA ALA A 43 3.80 20.40 28.28
C ALA A 43 4.83 20.98 27.30
N ASN A 44 6.10 21.17 27.72
CA ASN A 44 7.16 21.60 26.82
C ASN A 44 7.68 20.45 25.93
N ASP A 45 7.71 19.21 26.42
CA ASP A 45 8.11 18.05 25.61
C ASP A 45 7.01 17.68 24.62
N ALA A 46 5.75 17.81 25.04
CA ALA A 46 4.59 17.76 24.16
C ALA A 46 4.68 18.78 23.01
N LYS A 47 5.08 20.04 23.29
CA LYS A 47 5.35 21.06 22.26
C LYS A 47 6.51 20.67 21.36
N LYS A 48 7.64 20.21 21.90
CA LYS A 48 8.81 19.77 21.10
C LYS A 48 8.39 18.66 20.12
N TRP A 49 7.75 17.60 20.64
CA TRP A 49 7.23 16.47 19.86
C TRP A 49 6.27 16.94 18.76
N ALA A 50 5.21 17.67 19.11
CA ALA A 50 4.21 18.15 18.15
C ALA A 50 4.82 19.07 17.08
N LYS A 51 5.82 19.89 17.44
CA LYS A 51 6.55 20.74 16.49
C LYS A 51 7.29 19.92 15.44
N THR A 52 7.86 18.77 15.79
CA THR A 52 8.48 17.85 14.78
C THR A 52 7.46 17.21 13.83
N LYS A 53 6.17 17.18 14.19
CA LYS A 53 5.06 16.72 13.35
C LYS A 53 4.43 17.85 12.53
N GLY A 54 5.03 19.04 12.55
CA GLY A 54 4.55 20.22 11.84
C GLY A 54 3.24 20.79 12.39
N ALA A 55 3.03 20.68 13.71
CA ALA A 55 1.86 21.26 14.37
C ALA A 55 1.76 22.78 14.19
N THR A 56 0.54 23.31 14.22
CA THR A 56 0.31 24.76 14.23
C THR A 56 0.69 25.37 15.58
N GLU A 57 1.15 26.63 15.61
CA GLU A 57 1.48 27.34 16.86
C GLU A 57 0.27 27.41 17.82
N GLU A 58 -0.96 27.46 17.28
CA GLU A 58 -2.20 27.35 18.05
C GLU A 58 -2.28 25.97 18.75
N PHE A 59 -1.98 24.87 18.06
CA PHE A 59 -1.92 23.53 18.64
C PHE A 59 -0.79 23.34 19.66
N LEU A 60 0.36 23.99 19.46
CA LEU A 60 1.44 24.00 20.45
C LEU A 60 1.00 24.67 21.76
N SER A 61 0.17 25.71 21.70
CA SER A 61 -0.37 26.36 22.90
C SER A 61 -1.34 25.48 23.71
N LEU A 62 -2.03 24.52 23.08
CA LEU A 62 -3.00 23.66 23.77
C LEU A 62 -2.33 22.73 24.80
N ALA A 63 -1.04 22.41 24.64
CA ALA A 63 -0.30 21.59 25.61
C ALA A 63 -0.32 22.21 27.02
N ASP A 64 -0.26 23.55 27.13
CA ASP A 64 -0.35 24.21 28.44
C ASP A 64 -1.74 24.04 29.06
N LEU A 65 -2.80 24.00 28.25
CA LEU A 65 -4.17 23.79 28.72
C LEU A 65 -4.42 22.34 29.18
N TYR A 66 -3.86 21.34 28.49
CA TYR A 66 -4.01 19.94 28.91
C TYR A 66 -3.36 19.67 30.28
N TRP A 67 -2.12 20.13 30.49
CA TRP A 67 -1.47 19.97 31.80
C TRP A 67 -2.14 20.83 32.89
N LYS A 68 -2.62 22.03 32.56
CA LYS A 68 -3.40 22.90 33.47
C LYS A 68 -4.68 22.25 33.98
N TYR A 69 -5.40 21.50 33.14
CA TYR A 69 -6.74 20.99 33.46
C TYR A 69 -6.79 19.51 33.91
N SER A 70 -5.64 18.82 34.01
CA SER A 70 -5.56 17.41 34.43
C SER A 70 -6.33 17.11 35.74
N GLU A 71 -6.04 17.84 36.82
CA GLU A 71 -6.66 17.64 38.14
C GLU A 71 -8.16 18.03 38.13
N ASP A 72 -8.49 19.21 37.59
CA ASP A 72 -9.88 19.70 37.43
C ASP A 72 -10.77 18.79 36.55
N CYS A 73 -10.14 18.00 35.68
CA CYS A 73 -10.78 17.03 34.81
C CYS A 73 -10.59 15.58 35.27
N GLY A 74 -10.44 15.33 36.57
CA GLY A 74 -10.54 13.99 37.16
C GLY A 74 -9.34 13.09 36.89
N ASP A 75 -8.14 13.68 36.93
CA ASP A 75 -6.83 13.03 36.83
C ASP A 75 -6.59 12.34 35.47
N VAL A 76 -7.18 12.88 34.40
CA VAL A 76 -6.95 12.42 33.02
C VAL A 76 -5.56 12.80 32.55
N ASN A 77 -4.78 11.80 32.15
CA ASN A 77 -3.40 11.95 31.69
C ASN A 77 -3.29 13.02 30.59
N PRO A 78 -2.59 14.14 30.83
CA PRO A 78 -2.64 15.29 29.94
C PRO A 78 -1.89 15.04 28.63
N ALA A 79 -0.86 14.19 28.64
CA ALA A 79 -0.17 13.78 27.43
C ALA A 79 -1.04 12.85 26.57
N ILE A 80 -1.82 11.93 27.16
CA ILE A 80 -2.78 11.10 26.40
C ILE A 80 -3.83 11.99 25.72
N ALA A 81 -4.45 12.90 26.47
CA ALA A 81 -5.45 13.81 25.93
C ALA A 81 -4.87 14.76 24.85
N TYR A 82 -3.62 15.20 24.99
CA TYR A 82 -2.93 16.00 23.98
C TYR A 82 -2.61 15.22 22.70
N VAL A 83 -2.07 14.00 22.78
CA VAL A 83 -1.79 13.21 21.57
C VAL A 83 -3.06 12.72 20.88
N GLN A 84 -4.13 12.46 21.65
CA GLN A 84 -5.45 12.21 21.10
C GLN A 84 -5.98 13.45 20.36
N SER A 85 -5.78 14.65 20.91
CA SER A 85 -6.10 15.90 20.21
C SER A 85 -5.25 16.09 18.95
N ALA A 86 -3.97 15.70 18.97
CA ALA A 86 -3.09 15.76 17.80
C ALA A 86 -3.56 14.84 16.67
N LYS A 87 -4.06 13.66 17.02
CA LYS A 87 -4.72 12.71 16.12
C LYS A 87 -6.01 13.30 15.53
N GLU A 88 -6.94 13.73 16.37
CA GLU A 88 -8.28 14.25 15.96
C GLU A 88 -8.20 15.51 15.10
N THR A 89 -7.23 16.40 15.37
CA THR A 89 -7.08 17.69 14.66
C THR A 89 -6.03 17.67 13.56
N GLY A 90 -5.35 16.53 13.33
CA GLY A 90 -4.20 16.44 12.44
C GLY A 90 -3.07 17.41 12.84
N PHE A 91 -2.79 17.53 14.14
CA PHE A 91 -1.89 18.50 14.78
C PHE A 91 -2.33 19.97 14.59
N GLY A 92 -3.62 20.23 14.76
CA GLY A 92 -4.27 21.54 14.65
C GLY A 92 -4.26 22.15 13.25
N ARG A 93 -4.15 21.32 12.21
CA ARG A 93 -4.33 21.74 10.81
C ARG A 93 -5.78 21.58 10.33
N PHE A 94 -6.49 20.61 10.92
CA PHE A 94 -7.87 20.20 10.62
C PHE A 94 -8.08 19.70 9.18
N GLY A 95 -8.40 18.41 9.04
CA GLY A 95 -8.50 17.71 7.75
C GLY A 95 -9.93 17.39 7.28
N GLY A 96 -10.94 18.11 7.78
CA GLY A 96 -12.36 17.77 7.58
C GLY A 96 -13.28 18.99 7.65
N VAL A 97 -14.53 18.79 8.10
CA VAL A 97 -15.57 19.85 8.12
C VAL A 97 -15.44 20.87 9.27
N LEU A 98 -14.42 20.73 10.10
CA LEU A 98 -14.09 21.64 11.21
C LEU A 98 -12.80 22.38 10.89
N ASP A 99 -12.65 23.56 11.48
CA ASP A 99 -11.43 24.36 11.50
C ASP A 99 -11.16 24.86 12.93
N SER A 100 -10.05 25.58 13.15
CA SER A 100 -9.69 26.02 14.50
C SER A 100 -10.68 27.04 15.11
N SER A 101 -11.54 27.68 14.32
CA SER A 101 -12.60 28.58 14.80
C SER A 101 -13.72 27.86 15.56
N PHE A 102 -13.78 26.52 15.50
CA PHE A 102 -14.64 25.71 16.37
C PHE A 102 -14.08 25.52 17.77
N ARG A 103 -12.77 25.74 17.97
CA ARG A 103 -12.05 25.52 19.24
C ARG A 103 -12.34 24.14 19.86
N ASN A 104 -12.49 23.14 18.99
CA ASN A 104 -12.93 21.79 19.30
C ASN A 104 -11.75 20.82 19.07
N PRO A 105 -11.04 20.40 20.13
CA PRO A 105 -9.79 19.67 20.00
C PRO A 105 -9.95 18.17 19.72
N CYS A 106 -11.19 17.66 19.63
CA CYS A 106 -11.45 16.22 19.68
C CYS A 106 -12.71 15.77 18.89
N GLY A 107 -13.12 16.55 17.88
CA GLY A 107 -14.30 16.24 17.06
C GLY A 107 -15.65 16.26 17.80
N MET A 108 -15.72 16.79 19.02
CA MET A 108 -16.88 16.73 19.92
C MET A 108 -18.19 17.07 19.19
N LYS A 109 -19.16 16.14 19.17
CA LYS A 109 -20.49 16.39 18.61
C LYS A 109 -21.40 17.13 19.59
N THR A 110 -22.48 17.74 19.10
CA THR A 110 -23.55 18.29 19.94
C THR A 110 -24.25 17.18 20.74
N SER A 111 -25.14 17.55 21.66
CA SER A 111 -25.97 16.59 22.41
C SER A 111 -26.85 15.73 21.50
N GLN A 112 -27.33 16.28 20.38
CA GLN A 112 -28.11 15.56 19.37
C GLN A 112 -27.26 14.63 18.50
N GLY A 113 -26.00 15.00 18.22
CA GLY A 113 -25.14 14.28 17.29
C GLY A 113 -25.40 14.66 15.83
N GLY A 114 -25.09 13.74 14.92
CA GLY A 114 -25.22 13.92 13.46
C GLY A 114 -24.10 13.25 12.68
N SER A 115 -24.02 13.54 11.38
CA SER A 115 -22.97 13.02 10.48
C SER A 115 -21.63 13.73 10.71
N ASP A 116 -20.51 13.02 10.50
CA ASP A 116 -19.16 13.60 10.52
C ASP A 116 -18.89 14.55 9.34
N GLY A 117 -19.77 14.52 8.32
CA GLY A 117 -19.77 15.48 7.21
C GLY A 117 -20.63 16.73 7.44
N ASP A 118 -21.28 16.88 8.60
CA ASP A 118 -22.11 18.06 8.93
C ASP A 118 -21.46 18.90 10.04
N LYS A 119 -20.92 20.07 9.67
CA LYS A 119 -20.30 20.99 10.63
C LYS A 119 -21.25 21.45 11.76
N TYR A 120 -22.56 21.40 11.57
CA TYR A 120 -23.55 21.76 12.60
C TYR A 120 -23.83 20.62 13.59
N ALA A 121 -23.46 19.37 13.24
CA ALA A 121 -23.47 18.24 14.17
C ALA A 121 -22.37 18.35 15.24
N HIS A 122 -21.36 19.21 15.03
CA HIS A 122 -20.23 19.41 15.94
C HIS A 122 -20.38 20.63 16.84
N LYS A 123 -19.84 20.51 18.07
CA LYS A 123 -19.86 21.57 19.06
C LYS A 123 -18.80 22.63 18.71
N ASN A 124 -19.24 23.86 18.48
CA ASN A 124 -18.38 25.04 18.50
C ASN A 124 -18.28 25.55 19.96
N PHE A 125 -17.06 25.75 20.46
CA PHE A 125 -16.76 26.27 21.79
C PHE A 125 -16.38 27.75 21.73
N ASN A 126 -16.57 28.52 22.80
CA ASN A 126 -16.25 29.95 22.83
C ASN A 126 -14.74 30.20 22.97
N THR A 127 -14.04 29.33 23.71
CA THR A 127 -12.59 29.41 23.97
C THR A 127 -11.93 28.03 23.84
N TRP A 128 -10.61 28.00 23.73
CA TRP A 128 -9.85 26.76 23.81
C TRP A 128 -9.91 26.12 25.21
N ASP A 129 -9.99 26.92 26.28
CA ASP A 129 -10.22 26.41 27.64
C ASP A 129 -11.53 25.62 27.73
N GLU A 130 -12.63 26.08 27.13
CA GLU A 130 -13.90 25.32 27.09
C GLU A 130 -13.73 23.99 26.34
N GLY A 131 -13.10 24.01 25.16
CA GLY A 131 -12.94 22.83 24.31
C GLY A 131 -11.99 21.78 24.90
N VAL A 132 -10.90 22.21 25.54
CA VAL A 132 -9.95 21.31 26.22
C VAL A 132 -10.58 20.69 27.46
N GLN A 133 -11.25 21.49 28.31
CA GLN A 133 -12.01 20.94 29.45
C GLN A 133 -13.11 19.98 28.99
N ALA A 134 -13.84 20.27 27.92
CA ALA A 134 -14.84 19.36 27.38
C ALA A 134 -14.25 18.03 26.88
N HIS A 135 -13.09 18.05 26.21
CA HIS A 135 -12.37 16.84 25.79
C HIS A 135 -11.97 16.01 27.01
N MET A 136 -11.29 16.62 27.98
CA MET A 136 -10.83 15.92 29.19
C MET A 136 -12.00 15.43 30.05
N ASP A 137 -13.10 16.18 30.14
CA ASP A 137 -14.32 15.75 30.83
C ASP A 137 -15.01 14.54 30.19
N HIS A 138 -15.01 14.47 28.85
CA HIS A 138 -15.55 13.32 28.14
C HIS A 138 -14.66 12.09 28.37
N LEU A 139 -13.34 12.25 28.33
CA LEU A 139 -12.37 11.21 28.67
C LEU A 139 -12.48 10.74 30.13
N ALA A 140 -12.61 11.65 31.09
CA ALA A 140 -12.78 11.36 32.50
C ALA A 140 -14.07 10.56 32.76
N LEU A 141 -15.17 10.97 32.12
CA LEU A 141 -16.43 10.24 32.17
C LEU A 141 -16.28 8.84 31.57
N TYR A 142 -15.73 8.71 30.36
CA TYR A 142 -15.45 7.42 29.72
C TYR A 142 -14.58 6.52 30.61
N ALA A 143 -13.50 7.04 31.17
CA ALA A 143 -12.59 6.32 32.07
C ALA A 143 -13.25 5.90 33.40
N GLY A 144 -14.33 6.58 33.80
CA GLY A 144 -15.08 6.29 35.02
C GLY A 144 -14.62 7.10 36.24
N ALA A 145 -13.96 8.24 36.02
CA ALA A 145 -13.32 9.08 37.03
C ALA A 145 -14.16 9.34 38.29
N LYS A 146 -13.44 9.58 39.39
CA LYS A 146 -14.03 9.97 40.67
C LYS A 146 -14.66 11.35 40.54
N GLY A 147 -15.90 11.52 41.01
CA GLY A 147 -16.68 12.74 40.82
C GLY A 147 -17.49 12.84 39.52
N TYR A 148 -17.26 11.94 38.55
CA TYR A 148 -17.97 11.96 37.25
C TYR A 148 -19.27 11.11 37.25
N PRO A 149 -20.30 11.44 36.46
CA PRO A 149 -20.45 12.68 35.68
C PRO A 149 -20.57 13.90 36.59
N LYS A 150 -19.84 14.98 36.29
CA LYS A 150 -19.91 16.23 37.05
C LYS A 150 -21.04 17.11 36.51
N SER A 151 -21.65 17.90 37.39
CA SER A 151 -22.82 18.74 37.05
C SER A 151 -22.46 20.03 36.30
N ASN A 152 -21.20 20.47 36.37
CA ASN A 152 -20.69 21.62 35.64
C ASN A 152 -19.58 21.16 34.69
N THR A 153 -19.87 21.14 33.39
CA THR A 153 -18.97 20.71 32.32
C THR A 153 -19.33 21.40 31.02
N TYR A 154 -18.35 21.53 30.11
CA TYR A 154 -18.56 22.01 28.75
C TYR A 154 -18.88 20.87 27.76
N ASP A 155 -18.77 19.60 28.18
CA ASP A 155 -19.11 18.41 27.40
C ASP A 155 -20.64 18.34 27.14
N PRO A 156 -21.12 18.52 25.89
CA PRO A 156 -22.54 18.45 25.56
C PRO A 156 -23.06 17.00 25.46
N ARG A 157 -22.19 15.99 25.63
CA ARG A 157 -22.48 14.56 25.52
C ARG A 157 -22.16 13.82 26.82
N HIS A 158 -22.18 14.53 27.96
CA HIS A 158 -21.83 14.07 29.31
C HIS A 158 -22.85 13.09 29.94
N PHE A 159 -23.27 12.08 29.17
CA PHE A 159 -24.33 11.16 29.53
C PHE A 159 -23.81 10.10 30.50
N ILE A 160 -24.46 9.91 31.65
CA ILE A 160 -24.09 8.88 32.64
C ILE A 160 -23.99 7.46 32.04
N SER A 161 -24.68 7.21 30.92
CA SER A 161 -24.65 5.96 30.15
C SER A 161 -23.33 5.64 29.45
N ILE A 162 -22.36 6.56 29.38
CA ILE A 162 -20.98 6.26 28.94
C ILE A 162 -19.97 6.08 30.09
N LYS A 163 -20.38 6.30 31.35
CA LYS A 163 -19.45 6.24 32.50
C LYS A 163 -18.74 4.88 32.58
N GLY A 164 -17.41 4.90 32.64
CA GLY A 164 -16.59 3.71 32.91
C GLY A 164 -16.56 2.67 31.79
N LYS A 165 -17.04 3.00 30.57
CA LYS A 165 -16.91 2.13 29.38
C LYS A 165 -15.51 2.19 28.76
N SER A 166 -14.82 3.31 28.96
CA SER A 166 -13.51 3.75 28.50
C SER A 166 -12.28 3.64 29.42
N PRO A 167 -12.07 2.69 30.37
CA PRO A 167 -10.99 2.82 31.37
C PRO A 167 -9.57 3.01 30.81
N THR A 168 -9.28 2.37 29.68
CA THR A 168 -7.97 2.39 29.01
C THR A 168 -8.04 3.00 27.61
N VAL A 169 -6.91 3.44 27.09
CA VAL A 169 -6.81 4.08 25.77
C VAL A 169 -7.22 3.11 24.64
N ASN A 170 -6.76 1.85 24.61
CA ASN A 170 -7.23 0.88 23.61
C ASN A 170 -8.75 0.67 23.70
N SER A 171 -9.30 0.75 24.92
CA SER A 171 -10.75 0.61 25.11
C SER A 171 -11.57 1.82 24.61
N LEU A 172 -10.96 2.97 24.26
CA LEU A 172 -11.64 4.00 23.46
C LEU A 172 -12.08 3.47 22.08
N GLY A 173 -11.37 2.46 21.57
CA GLY A 173 -11.64 1.86 20.28
C GLY A 173 -13.02 1.23 20.19
N GLY A 174 -13.74 1.52 19.11
CA GLY A 174 -15.14 1.15 18.91
C GLY A 174 -16.15 1.93 19.76
N LYS A 175 -15.73 2.86 20.65
CA LYS A 175 -16.62 3.54 21.62
C LYS A 175 -16.56 5.06 21.60
N TRP A 176 -15.36 5.64 21.61
CA TRP A 176 -15.11 7.05 21.31
C TRP A 176 -15.19 7.25 19.79
N ALA A 177 -14.43 6.40 19.11
CA ALA A 177 -14.24 6.35 17.68
C ALA A 177 -14.53 4.92 17.22
N PRO A 178 -15.38 4.69 16.21
CA PRO A 178 -15.61 3.38 15.61
C PRO A 178 -14.39 2.62 15.03
N SER A 179 -13.12 2.92 15.36
CA SER A 179 -11.96 2.02 15.14
C SER A 179 -11.58 1.30 16.41
N ILE A 180 -11.49 -0.03 16.38
CA ILE A 180 -10.81 -0.78 17.45
C ILE A 180 -9.34 -0.35 17.62
N THR A 181 -8.62 -0.07 16.53
CA THR A 181 -7.21 0.38 16.54
C THR A 181 -7.03 1.83 16.99
N TYR A 182 -8.10 2.60 17.18
CA TYR A 182 -8.03 4.03 17.48
C TYR A 182 -7.16 4.30 18.71
N GLY A 183 -7.32 3.48 19.75
CA GLY A 183 -6.54 3.60 20.98
C GLY A 183 -5.10 3.12 20.85
N GLU A 184 -4.84 2.11 20.02
CA GLU A 184 -3.47 1.66 19.72
C GLU A 184 -2.70 2.78 18.99
N GLU A 185 -3.37 3.51 18.10
CA GLU A 185 -2.85 4.69 17.41
C GLU A 185 -2.59 5.87 18.38
N VAL A 186 -3.48 6.12 19.35
CA VAL A 186 -3.27 7.13 20.42
C VAL A 186 -2.12 6.73 21.34
N ASN A 187 -2.06 5.47 21.78
CA ASN A 187 -0.97 4.94 22.60
C ASN A 187 0.38 5.03 21.86
N LYS A 188 0.41 4.80 20.54
CA LYS A 188 1.63 4.94 19.72
C LYS A 188 2.16 6.38 19.71
N TYR A 189 1.29 7.39 19.62
CA TYR A 189 1.71 8.79 19.77
C TYR A 189 2.12 9.13 21.22
N TYR A 190 1.45 8.57 22.24
CA TYR A 190 1.83 8.78 23.64
C TYR A 190 3.24 8.24 23.94
N ILE A 191 3.53 7.03 23.47
CA ILE A 191 4.85 6.39 23.59
C ILE A 191 5.92 7.19 22.84
N GLU A 192 5.60 7.75 21.67
CA GLU A 192 6.51 8.62 20.93
C GLU A 192 6.75 9.97 21.64
N LEU A 193 5.72 10.58 22.25
CA LEU A 193 5.88 11.80 23.05
C LEU A 193 6.77 11.52 24.29
N CYS A 194 6.55 10.39 24.97
CA CYS A 194 7.35 9.97 26.13
C CYS A 194 8.78 9.50 25.79
N SER A 195 9.07 9.12 24.54
CA SER A 195 10.46 8.92 24.10
C SER A 195 11.12 10.25 23.69
N TYR A 196 10.33 11.24 23.22
CA TYR A 196 10.81 12.57 22.86
C TYR A 196 11.23 13.42 24.07
N SER A 197 10.63 13.22 25.25
CA SER A 197 11.01 13.91 26.49
C SER A 197 12.42 13.58 27.00
N ASN A 198 13.00 12.44 26.58
CA ASN A 198 14.34 12.01 26.98
C ASN A 198 15.47 12.55 26.08
N ILE A 199 15.18 13.44 25.11
CA ILE A 199 16.22 14.05 24.28
C ILE A 199 16.78 15.31 24.98
N ALA A 200 17.94 15.14 25.61
CA ALA A 200 18.82 16.24 25.99
C ALA A 200 19.43 16.89 24.73
N VAL A 201 18.69 17.81 24.11
CA VAL A 201 19.24 18.69 23.07
C VAL A 201 19.98 19.84 23.73
N ASP A 202 21.30 19.87 23.58
CA ASP A 202 22.06 21.11 23.61
C ASP A 202 23.22 21.04 22.60
N LYS A 203 23.70 22.21 22.17
CA LYS A 203 24.48 22.50 20.95
C LYS A 203 23.63 22.54 19.67
N ASP A 204 23.82 23.51 18.77
CA ASP A 204 24.90 24.51 18.71
C ASP A 204 24.44 25.96 19.01
N GLU A 205 25.15 26.64 19.92
CA GLU A 205 25.72 27.96 19.61
C GLU A 205 27.04 28.16 20.39
N GLN A 206 27.95 28.97 19.85
CA GLN A 206 29.40 28.98 20.14
C GLN A 206 29.79 29.25 21.60
N LYS A 207 30.84 28.54 22.10
CA LYS A 207 32.17 29.17 22.32
C LYS A 207 33.31 28.22 22.70
N ASP A 208 34.52 28.79 22.61
CA ASP A 208 35.84 28.24 22.88
C ASP A 208 36.11 28.07 24.39
N ASP A 209 36.84 27.02 24.78
CA ASP A 209 38.21 27.11 25.35
C ASP A 209 38.75 25.68 25.66
N ASP A 210 40.07 25.55 25.83
CA ASP A 210 40.75 24.31 26.23
C ASP A 210 40.43 23.92 27.69
N ASP A 211 40.38 22.61 28.00
CA ASP A 211 41.49 21.99 28.76
C ASP A 211 41.47 20.45 28.74
N ASP A 212 42.60 19.85 29.13
CA ASP A 212 42.83 18.41 29.24
C ASP A 212 42.06 17.78 30.42
N LEU A 213 41.58 16.54 30.26
CA LEU A 213 41.74 15.49 31.28
C LEU A 213 41.34 14.10 30.73
N ASN A 214 42.26 13.15 30.88
CA ASN A 214 41.90 11.73 30.87
C ASN A 214 41.22 11.38 32.19
N ASP A 215 40.15 10.59 32.16
CA ASP A 215 40.06 9.49 33.11
C ASP A 215 39.29 8.29 32.54
N ASN A 216 39.54 7.11 33.10
CA ASN A 216 38.79 5.89 32.78
C ASN A 216 37.75 5.66 33.86
N ASP A 217 36.51 5.36 33.49
CA ASP A 217 35.68 4.53 34.38
C ASP A 217 34.71 3.64 33.59
N ASP A 218 34.62 2.38 34.00
CA ASP A 218 33.70 1.40 33.41
C ASP A 218 32.31 1.63 34.00
N ASN A 219 31.30 1.94 33.19
CA ASN A 219 29.91 1.78 33.62
C ASN A 219 28.99 1.16 32.56
N ASN A 220 28.37 0.05 32.97
CA ASN A 220 27.65 -0.88 32.12
C ASN A 220 26.20 -0.42 31.88
N SER A 221 25.96 0.24 30.74
CA SER A 221 24.62 0.38 30.16
C SER A 221 24.50 -0.52 28.94
N SER A 222 23.67 -1.56 29.04
CA SER A 222 23.54 -2.59 28.01
C SER A 222 22.65 -2.15 26.84
N HIS A 223 23.14 -1.22 26.02
CA HIS A 223 22.50 -0.91 24.74
C HIS A 223 22.54 -2.16 23.83
N PHE A 224 21.35 -2.65 23.48
CA PHE A 224 21.16 -3.82 22.62
C PHE A 224 21.62 -3.51 21.18
N SER A 225 22.59 -4.28 20.68
CA SER A 225 22.97 -4.25 19.26
C SER A 225 22.05 -5.16 18.43
N PRO A 226 21.60 -4.74 17.24
CA PRO A 226 20.70 -5.55 16.40
C PRO A 226 21.36 -6.86 15.93
N PRO A 227 20.58 -7.92 15.61
CA PRO A 227 21.10 -9.22 15.16
C PRO A 227 21.94 -9.19 13.87
N GLY A 228 21.84 -8.11 13.10
CA GLY A 228 22.62 -7.86 11.89
C GLY A 228 22.39 -6.43 11.41
N PRO A 229 22.83 -6.07 10.18
CA PRO A 229 22.40 -4.82 9.57
C PRO A 229 20.86 -4.82 9.43
N VAL A 230 20.24 -3.77 9.97
CA VAL A 230 18.80 -3.51 9.83
C VAL A 230 18.58 -2.86 8.46
N GLU A 231 17.53 -3.27 7.73
CA GLU A 231 17.16 -2.59 6.50
C GLU A 231 16.70 -1.15 6.79
N ASN A 232 17.24 -0.18 6.04
CA ASN A 232 16.79 1.20 6.11
C ASN A 232 15.39 1.31 5.51
N LYS A 233 14.38 1.29 6.38
CA LYS A 233 12.96 1.55 6.08
C LYS A 233 12.80 2.61 4.96
N PRO A 234 12.25 2.26 3.79
CA PRO A 234 12.07 3.19 2.69
C PRO A 234 11.09 4.31 3.04
N ASN A 235 11.33 5.51 2.50
CA ASN A 235 10.37 6.63 2.57
C ASN A 235 9.02 6.25 1.94
N SER A 236 7.93 6.88 2.40
CA SER A 236 6.61 6.77 1.80
C SER A 236 6.65 7.09 0.30
N LEU A 237 5.84 6.38 -0.49
CA LEU A 237 5.61 6.74 -1.88
C LEU A 237 5.14 8.20 -1.97
N VAL A 238 5.82 8.98 -2.80
CA VAL A 238 5.35 10.32 -3.18
C VAL A 238 4.12 10.12 -4.07
N THR A 239 2.96 10.49 -3.55
CA THR A 239 1.68 10.42 -4.24
C THR A 239 1.02 11.79 -4.23
N ASP A 240 0.54 12.22 -5.39
CA ASP A 240 -0.39 13.36 -5.43
C ASP A 240 -1.80 12.85 -5.18
N SER A 241 -2.63 13.68 -4.56
CA SER A 241 -4.08 13.53 -4.64
C SER A 241 -4.56 13.66 -6.08
N VAL A 242 -5.66 12.99 -6.41
CA VAL A 242 -6.43 13.31 -7.61
C VAL A 242 -7.03 14.72 -7.52
N ILE A 243 -7.21 15.39 -8.66
CA ILE A 243 -7.96 16.65 -8.72
C ILE A 243 -9.39 16.37 -8.26
N ILE A 244 -9.92 17.21 -7.36
CA ILE A 244 -11.32 17.16 -6.91
C ILE A 244 -12.15 18.09 -7.81
N PHE A 245 -13.37 17.67 -8.15
CA PHE A 245 -14.30 18.48 -8.95
C PHE A 245 -14.91 19.58 -8.06
N ASP A 246 -14.88 20.82 -8.55
CA ASP A 246 -15.31 22.01 -7.79
C ASP A 246 -16.68 22.50 -8.25
N ASN A 247 -17.72 22.24 -7.46
CA ASN A 247 -19.10 22.62 -7.78
C ASN A 247 -19.42 24.09 -7.42
N SER A 248 -18.43 24.93 -7.09
CA SER A 248 -18.64 26.34 -6.72
C SER A 248 -18.77 27.31 -7.90
N PHE A 249 -18.52 26.86 -9.14
CA PHE A 249 -18.59 27.72 -10.32
C PHE A 249 -20.03 28.16 -10.65
N VAL A 250 -20.30 29.45 -10.44
CA VAL A 250 -21.54 30.14 -10.86
C VAL A 250 -21.20 31.07 -12.01
N GLU A 251 -21.92 30.98 -13.14
CA GLU A 251 -21.71 31.93 -14.24
C GLU A 251 -22.03 33.37 -13.82
N PRO A 252 -21.20 34.36 -14.20
CA PRO A 252 -21.46 35.76 -13.89
C PRO A 252 -22.70 36.26 -14.65
N THR A 253 -23.71 36.70 -13.92
CA THR A 253 -24.97 37.19 -14.50
C THR A 253 -24.78 38.48 -15.30
N LEU A 254 -25.41 38.55 -16.48
CA LEU A 254 -25.26 39.67 -17.40
C LEU A 254 -26.13 40.88 -16.99
N ASN A 255 -25.56 41.80 -16.21
CA ASN A 255 -26.14 43.13 -16.02
C ASN A 255 -25.91 44.00 -17.27
N ARG A 256 -26.92 44.09 -18.14
CA ARG A 256 -27.04 45.12 -19.19
C ARG A 256 -28.34 45.90 -19.01
N GLU A 257 -28.23 47.19 -18.72
CA GLU A 257 -29.39 48.09 -18.65
C GLU A 257 -29.79 48.59 -20.05
N THR A 258 -30.57 47.79 -20.78
CA THR A 258 -31.20 48.21 -22.06
C THR A 258 -32.66 47.76 -22.12
N ASN A 259 -33.40 47.96 -21.02
CA ASN A 259 -34.86 47.81 -21.02
C ASN A 259 -35.46 48.90 -21.92
N VAL A 260 -36.21 48.50 -22.95
CA VAL A 260 -36.85 49.43 -23.89
C VAL A 260 -38.36 49.21 -23.91
N SER A 261 -39.11 50.29 -23.74
CA SER A 261 -40.55 50.35 -23.98
C SER A 261 -40.84 51.29 -25.15
N SER A 262 -41.72 50.88 -26.06
CA SER A 262 -42.18 51.67 -27.20
C SER A 262 -43.68 51.47 -27.39
N GLU A 263 -44.36 52.52 -27.84
CA GLU A 263 -45.79 52.47 -28.23
C GLU A 263 -45.99 51.90 -29.64
N ILE A 264 -44.91 51.82 -30.44
CA ILE A 264 -44.92 51.22 -31.79
C ILE A 264 -44.39 49.77 -31.74
N GLY A 265 -43.22 49.57 -31.15
CA GLY A 265 -42.61 48.25 -30.94
C GLY A 265 -42.23 47.52 -32.24
N TRP A 266 -42.57 46.24 -32.33
CA TRP A 266 -42.19 45.35 -33.44
C TRP A 266 -43.05 45.56 -34.69
N LYS A 267 -42.39 45.63 -35.85
CA LYS A 267 -43.03 45.77 -37.17
C LYS A 267 -42.31 44.92 -38.21
N GLU A 268 -43.09 44.24 -39.06
CA GLU A 268 -42.60 43.52 -40.24
C GLU A 268 -42.62 44.45 -41.47
N GLU A 269 -41.54 44.48 -42.24
CA GLU A 269 -41.44 45.15 -43.55
C GLU A 269 -40.65 44.25 -44.51
N ASP A 270 -41.22 43.95 -45.69
CA ASP A 270 -40.62 43.10 -46.74
C ASP A 270 -40.08 41.74 -46.25
N GLY A 271 -40.77 41.11 -45.28
CA GLY A 271 -40.36 39.82 -44.70
C GLY A 271 -39.24 39.92 -43.65
N LYS A 272 -38.92 41.12 -43.18
CA LYS A 272 -37.94 41.37 -42.11
C LYS A 272 -38.59 42.08 -40.93
N TRP A 273 -38.16 41.73 -39.71
CA TRP A 273 -38.63 42.38 -38.49
C TRP A 273 -37.70 43.53 -38.06
N TYR A 274 -38.31 44.59 -37.56
CA TYR A 274 -37.66 45.79 -37.02
C TYR A 274 -38.34 46.20 -35.72
N TYR A 275 -37.58 46.74 -34.76
CA TYR A 275 -38.15 47.40 -33.59
C TYR A 275 -38.09 48.92 -33.77
N TYR A 276 -39.22 49.59 -33.56
CA TYR A 276 -39.36 51.04 -33.61
C TYR A 276 -39.52 51.62 -32.21
N TYR A 277 -38.84 52.73 -31.91
CA TYR A 277 -39.11 53.55 -30.73
C TYR A 277 -40.35 54.44 -30.97
N SER A 278 -40.90 55.05 -29.91
CA SER A 278 -42.12 55.89 -30.01
C SER A 278 -41.95 57.19 -30.81
N ASP A 279 -40.74 57.52 -31.28
CA ASP A 279 -40.42 58.66 -32.14
C ASP A 279 -40.29 58.28 -33.64
N GLU A 280 -40.80 57.10 -34.01
CA GLU A 280 -40.70 56.49 -35.35
C GLU A 280 -39.28 56.14 -35.81
N SER A 281 -38.25 56.24 -34.95
CA SER A 281 -36.89 55.80 -35.29
C SER A 281 -36.69 54.29 -35.05
N LYS A 282 -35.85 53.64 -35.88
CA LYS A 282 -35.52 52.22 -35.77
C LYS A 282 -34.44 51.98 -34.72
N ALA A 283 -34.61 50.94 -33.89
CA ALA A 283 -33.58 50.45 -32.99
C ALA A 283 -32.45 49.74 -33.76
N ALA A 284 -31.23 49.84 -33.24
CA ALA A 284 -30.04 49.15 -33.73
C ALA A 284 -29.21 48.67 -32.52
N GLY A 285 -28.54 47.52 -32.65
CA GLY A 285 -27.83 46.89 -31.55
C GLY A 285 -28.74 46.06 -30.63
N TRP A 286 -28.34 45.95 -29.36
CA TRP A 286 -29.05 45.14 -28.36
C TRP A 286 -30.25 45.87 -27.75
N ILE A 287 -31.40 45.19 -27.67
CA ILE A 287 -32.58 45.66 -26.91
C ILE A 287 -33.14 44.56 -26.01
N ASN A 288 -33.83 44.97 -24.95
CA ASN A 288 -34.57 44.09 -24.04
C ASN A 288 -36.01 44.58 -23.81
N PRO A 289 -36.92 44.47 -24.80
CA PRO A 289 -38.35 44.68 -24.60
C PRO A 289 -38.97 43.48 -23.85
N ASN A 290 -39.76 43.76 -22.82
CA ASN A 290 -40.55 42.79 -22.05
C ASN A 290 -39.74 41.63 -21.38
N GLY A 291 -38.41 41.76 -21.24
CA GLY A 291 -37.56 40.74 -20.61
C GLY A 291 -36.88 39.77 -21.59
N ASN A 292 -37.17 39.88 -22.89
CA ASN A 292 -36.54 39.07 -23.93
C ASN A 292 -35.43 39.88 -24.63
N TRP A 293 -34.26 39.26 -24.83
CA TRP A 293 -33.11 39.88 -25.50
C TRP A 293 -33.15 39.67 -27.02
N TYR A 294 -32.91 40.74 -27.78
CA TYR A 294 -32.83 40.72 -29.25
C TYR A 294 -31.62 41.53 -29.73
N TYR A 295 -31.14 41.25 -30.94
CA TYR A 295 -30.13 42.07 -31.61
C TYR A 295 -30.59 42.51 -33.01
N LEU A 296 -30.63 43.84 -33.20
CA LEU A 296 -30.88 44.48 -34.49
C LEU A 296 -29.54 44.85 -35.14
N ASN A 297 -29.39 44.62 -36.44
CA ASN A 297 -28.20 45.02 -37.18
C ASN A 297 -28.15 46.55 -37.41
N SER A 298 -27.14 47.04 -38.14
CA SER A 298 -26.96 48.48 -38.41
C SER A 298 -28.01 49.11 -39.33
N THR A 299 -28.89 48.33 -39.98
CA THR A 299 -30.09 48.82 -40.69
C THR A 299 -31.38 48.61 -39.89
N GLY A 300 -31.26 48.11 -38.66
CA GLY A 300 -32.37 47.84 -37.74
C GLY A 300 -33.06 46.49 -37.93
N GLU A 301 -32.53 45.62 -38.80
CA GLU A 301 -33.12 44.30 -39.09
C GLU A 301 -32.82 43.32 -37.95
N MET A 302 -33.84 42.60 -37.50
CA MET A 302 -33.74 41.59 -36.44
C MET A 302 -32.89 40.39 -36.87
N SER A 303 -32.02 39.94 -35.98
CA SER A 303 -31.18 38.76 -36.19
C SER A 303 -31.91 37.49 -35.78
N VAL A 304 -31.78 36.44 -36.60
CA VAL A 304 -32.30 35.08 -36.35
C VAL A 304 -31.19 34.06 -36.61
N GLY A 305 -31.17 32.96 -35.86
CA GLY A 305 -30.14 31.93 -35.95
C GLY A 305 -28.75 32.38 -35.46
N TRP A 306 -27.71 31.73 -35.99
CA TRP A 306 -26.31 31.96 -35.61
C TRP A 306 -25.81 33.34 -36.07
N THR A 307 -25.43 34.18 -35.11
CA THR A 307 -24.93 35.54 -35.35
C THR A 307 -23.58 35.73 -34.65
N ASN A 308 -22.54 36.18 -35.36
CA ASN A 308 -21.26 36.56 -34.74
C ASN A 308 -21.20 38.07 -34.49
N LEU A 309 -20.97 38.45 -33.24
CA LEU A 309 -20.85 39.82 -32.78
C LEU A 309 -19.53 39.97 -32.03
N GLU A 310 -18.62 40.78 -32.56
CA GLU A 310 -17.31 41.08 -31.95
C GLU A 310 -16.50 39.82 -31.57
N ASN A 311 -16.46 38.84 -32.48
CA ASN A 311 -15.87 37.50 -32.35
C ASN A 311 -16.63 36.53 -31.42
N SER A 312 -17.68 36.96 -30.73
CA SER A 312 -18.55 36.09 -29.92
C SER A 312 -19.73 35.57 -30.75
N TRP A 313 -20.00 34.27 -30.71
CA TRP A 313 -21.18 33.68 -31.34
C TRP A 313 -22.38 33.71 -30.39
N TYR A 314 -23.54 34.09 -30.93
CA TYR A 314 -24.84 34.07 -30.29
C TYR A 314 -25.81 33.27 -31.18
N TYR A 315 -26.86 32.70 -30.58
CA TYR A 315 -27.96 32.10 -31.33
C TYR A 315 -29.27 32.80 -30.94
N PHE A 316 -30.01 33.27 -31.94
CA PHE A 316 -31.37 33.76 -31.81
C PHE A 316 -32.33 32.70 -32.38
N ASP A 317 -33.50 32.49 -31.77
CA ASP A 317 -34.52 31.61 -32.34
C ASP A 317 -35.26 32.25 -33.53
N ASP A 318 -36.27 31.56 -34.06
CA ASP A 318 -37.01 31.99 -35.26
C ASP A 318 -37.87 33.25 -34.97
N GLU A 319 -38.24 33.46 -33.71
CA GLU A 319 -38.84 34.68 -33.16
C GLU A 319 -37.81 35.79 -32.84
N GLY A 320 -36.51 35.53 -33.03
CA GLY A 320 -35.41 36.49 -32.81
C GLY A 320 -34.96 36.65 -31.37
N ILE A 321 -35.42 35.81 -30.44
CA ILE A 321 -35.07 35.86 -29.02
C ILE A 321 -33.72 35.18 -28.80
N MET A 322 -32.83 35.82 -28.05
CA MET A 322 -31.51 35.29 -27.71
C MET A 322 -31.63 34.04 -26.83
N VAL A 323 -31.17 32.90 -27.35
CA VAL A 323 -31.18 31.62 -26.64
C VAL A 323 -30.07 31.59 -25.58
N THR A 324 -30.39 31.01 -24.41
CA THR A 324 -29.45 30.66 -23.35
C THR A 324 -29.69 29.21 -22.90
N GLY A 325 -28.67 28.60 -22.27
CA GLY A 325 -28.67 27.18 -21.91
C GLY A 325 -28.36 26.25 -23.09
N TRP A 326 -28.75 24.98 -22.94
CA TRP A 326 -28.56 23.94 -23.95
C TRP A 326 -29.57 24.05 -25.10
N LYS A 327 -29.09 24.04 -26.35
CA LYS A 327 -29.91 24.01 -27.57
C LYS A 327 -29.35 22.97 -28.55
N CYS A 328 -30.22 22.09 -29.04
CA CYS A 328 -29.89 21.21 -30.17
C CYS A 328 -30.17 21.93 -31.48
N ILE A 329 -29.18 22.01 -32.38
CA ILE A 329 -29.26 22.66 -33.68
C ILE A 329 -28.61 21.72 -34.69
N ASN A 330 -29.35 21.31 -35.72
CA ASN A 330 -28.88 20.38 -36.76
C ASN A 330 -28.21 19.11 -36.20
N ASN A 331 -28.85 18.48 -35.21
CA ASN A 331 -28.42 17.30 -34.45
C ASN A 331 -27.16 17.47 -33.57
N ASN A 332 -26.57 18.66 -33.48
CA ASN A 332 -25.49 18.96 -32.55
C ASN A 332 -26.02 19.76 -31.35
N TRP A 333 -25.56 19.43 -30.14
CA TRP A 333 -25.85 20.22 -28.94
C TRP A 333 -24.83 21.34 -28.77
N TYR A 334 -25.32 22.53 -28.44
CA TYR A 334 -24.55 23.72 -28.12
C TYR A 334 -25.01 24.25 -26.77
N TYR A 335 -24.10 24.90 -26.03
CA TYR A 335 -24.45 25.64 -24.83
C TYR A 335 -24.22 27.13 -25.05
N LEU A 336 -25.29 27.92 -24.94
CA LEU A 336 -25.24 29.37 -24.94
C LEU A 336 -25.22 29.81 -23.46
N LYS A 337 -24.18 30.55 -23.05
CA LYS A 337 -24.02 30.99 -21.66
C LYS A 337 -25.16 31.92 -21.24
N THR A 338 -25.26 32.21 -19.94
CA THR A 338 -26.18 33.24 -19.40
C THR A 338 -26.00 34.63 -20.05
N SER A 339 -24.84 34.90 -20.65
CA SER A 339 -24.56 36.12 -21.44
C SER A 339 -24.97 36.04 -22.92
N GLY A 340 -25.55 34.92 -23.36
CA GLY A 340 -25.85 34.61 -24.77
C GLY A 340 -24.67 34.07 -25.59
N ILE A 341 -23.45 34.17 -25.06
CA ILE A 341 -22.22 33.77 -25.77
C ILE A 341 -22.09 32.24 -25.79
N MET A 342 -21.88 31.66 -26.96
CA MET A 342 -21.62 30.22 -27.15
C MET A 342 -20.37 29.74 -26.38
N ALA A 343 -20.48 28.60 -25.70
CA ALA A 343 -19.35 27.94 -25.03
C ALA A 343 -18.49 27.13 -26.00
N THR A 344 -17.19 27.05 -25.71
CA THR A 344 -16.18 26.20 -26.37
C THR A 344 -15.19 25.71 -25.31
N GLY A 345 -14.55 24.56 -25.54
CA GLY A 345 -13.70 23.89 -24.56
C GLY A 345 -14.49 23.17 -23.47
N PHE A 346 -13.88 22.96 -22.30
CA PHE A 346 -14.55 22.36 -21.16
C PHE A 346 -15.64 23.28 -20.60
N LEU A 347 -16.83 22.72 -20.40
CA LEU A 347 -17.97 23.38 -19.75
C LEU A 347 -18.38 22.56 -18.54
N GLN A 348 -18.35 23.19 -17.37
CA GLN A 348 -19.08 22.71 -16.22
C GLN A 348 -20.51 23.26 -16.27
N ASN A 349 -21.51 22.39 -16.13
CA ASN A 349 -22.91 22.78 -16.03
C ASN A 349 -23.53 22.06 -14.82
N ALA A 350 -23.74 22.81 -13.74
CA ALA A 350 -24.06 22.28 -12.41
C ALA A 350 -23.07 21.20 -11.95
N ASN A 351 -23.53 19.96 -11.76
CA ASN A 351 -22.71 18.83 -11.28
C ASN A 351 -22.08 18.02 -12.42
N ASP A 352 -22.29 18.42 -13.68
CA ASP A 352 -21.88 17.67 -14.86
C ASP A 352 -20.78 18.43 -15.63
N LEU A 353 -19.82 17.69 -16.20
CA LEU A 353 -18.73 18.23 -17.00
C LEU A 353 -18.90 17.79 -18.46
N TYR A 354 -18.67 18.70 -19.40
CA TYR A 354 -18.83 18.50 -20.84
C TYR A 354 -17.62 19.06 -21.59
N TYR A 355 -17.45 18.65 -22.85
CA TYR A 355 -16.51 19.28 -23.78
C TYR A 355 -17.24 19.72 -25.05
N LEU A 356 -17.11 21.02 -25.38
CA LEU A 356 -17.57 21.62 -26.62
C LEU A 356 -16.35 21.85 -27.53
N ASP A 357 -16.44 21.50 -28.80
CA ASP A 357 -15.34 21.67 -29.74
C ASP A 357 -15.14 23.15 -30.17
N LYS A 358 -14.25 23.38 -31.15
CA LYS A 358 -13.96 24.74 -31.65
C LYS A 358 -15.11 25.37 -32.46
N SER A 359 -16.13 24.59 -32.83
CA SER A 359 -17.39 25.07 -33.40
C SER A 359 -18.48 25.28 -32.34
N GLY A 360 -18.21 24.92 -31.08
CA GLY A 360 -19.18 24.93 -29.97
C GLY A 360 -20.06 23.68 -29.89
N ALA A 361 -19.85 22.69 -30.76
CA ALA A 361 -20.62 21.45 -30.76
C ALA A 361 -20.12 20.51 -29.66
N MET A 362 -21.05 19.95 -28.88
CA MET A 362 -20.76 19.01 -27.80
C MET A 362 -20.21 17.69 -28.33
N LEU A 363 -19.14 17.19 -27.70
CA LEU A 363 -18.59 15.87 -27.95
C LEU A 363 -19.55 14.78 -27.45
N SER A 364 -20.39 14.25 -28.35
CA SER A 364 -21.36 13.18 -28.08
C SER A 364 -20.86 11.77 -28.43
N LYS A 365 -19.58 11.62 -28.79
CA LYS A 365 -18.98 10.31 -29.11
C LYS A 365 -18.66 9.55 -27.82
N GLU A 366 -19.56 8.66 -27.43
CA GLU A 366 -19.40 7.76 -26.27
C GLU A 366 -18.05 7.02 -26.24
N GLY A 367 -17.56 6.75 -25.03
CA GLY A 367 -16.33 6.00 -24.76
C GLY A 367 -15.08 6.86 -24.67
N TRP A 368 -13.93 6.21 -24.84
CA TRP A 368 -12.62 6.85 -24.71
C TRP A 368 -12.32 7.86 -25.84
N ASN A 369 -11.96 9.07 -25.44
CA ASN A 369 -11.58 10.17 -26.33
C ASN A 369 -10.31 10.88 -25.81
N LEU A 370 -9.43 11.24 -26.74
CA LEU A 370 -8.17 11.94 -26.47
C LEU A 370 -8.36 13.43 -26.76
N ILE A 371 -8.20 14.29 -25.75
CA ILE A 371 -8.37 15.74 -25.84
C ILE A 371 -7.11 16.39 -25.25
N ASP A 372 -6.44 17.24 -26.03
CA ASP A 372 -5.21 17.96 -25.64
C ASP A 372 -4.12 17.08 -24.96
N GLY A 373 -4.01 15.82 -25.41
CA GLY A 373 -3.04 14.84 -24.90
C GLY A 373 -3.47 14.05 -23.66
N LYS A 374 -4.65 14.33 -23.10
CA LYS A 374 -5.26 13.62 -21.97
C LYS A 374 -6.41 12.71 -22.44
N TRP A 375 -6.59 11.57 -21.79
CA TRP A 375 -7.73 10.68 -22.04
C TRP A 375 -8.91 11.04 -21.15
N TYR A 376 -10.11 10.98 -21.74
CA TYR A 376 -11.41 11.22 -21.12
C TYR A 376 -12.36 10.09 -21.53
N TYR A 377 -13.33 9.76 -20.68
CA TYR A 377 -14.43 8.87 -21.03
C TYR A 377 -15.73 9.68 -21.16
N VAL A 378 -16.39 9.57 -22.31
CA VAL A 378 -17.64 10.26 -22.63
C VAL A 378 -18.80 9.31 -22.42
N GLU A 379 -19.80 9.70 -21.65
CA GLU A 379 -21.05 8.95 -21.43
C GLU A 379 -22.05 9.23 -22.55
N ASN A 380 -23.12 8.43 -22.66
CA ASN A 380 -24.02 8.44 -23.83
C ASN A 380 -24.85 9.72 -24.02
N ASP A 381 -24.89 10.61 -23.04
CA ASP A 381 -25.50 11.95 -23.10
C ASP A 381 -24.47 13.08 -23.32
N GLY A 382 -23.19 12.73 -23.55
CA GLY A 382 -22.10 13.67 -23.81
C GLY A 382 -21.35 14.17 -22.56
N LYS A 383 -21.73 13.71 -21.36
CA LYS A 383 -21.01 14.01 -20.12
C LYS A 383 -19.62 13.38 -20.11
N LEU A 384 -18.67 14.01 -19.43
CA LEU A 384 -17.38 13.43 -19.10
C LEU A 384 -17.49 12.70 -17.76
N LYS A 385 -17.21 11.40 -17.79
CA LYS A 385 -17.23 10.54 -16.60
C LYS A 385 -16.27 11.09 -15.54
N LEU A 386 -16.74 11.19 -14.30
CA LEU A 386 -15.92 11.49 -13.12
C LEU A 386 -15.83 10.28 -12.17
N GLY A 387 -14.76 10.22 -11.37
CA GLY A 387 -14.51 9.17 -10.38
C GLY A 387 -14.21 7.80 -11.00
N TRP A 388 -14.57 6.73 -10.28
CA TRP A 388 -14.36 5.35 -10.74
C TRP A 388 -15.19 5.01 -11.99
N LEU A 389 -14.55 4.27 -12.90
CA LEU A 389 -15.13 3.67 -14.09
C LEU A 389 -14.74 2.18 -14.14
N LEU A 390 -15.68 1.32 -14.56
CA LEU A 390 -15.43 -0.07 -14.92
C LEU A 390 -15.75 -0.23 -16.41
N ASP A 391 -14.73 -0.44 -17.23
CA ASP A 391 -14.86 -0.62 -18.67
C ASP A 391 -14.16 -1.91 -19.12
N ASN A 392 -14.87 -2.75 -19.88
CA ASN A 392 -14.40 -4.05 -20.38
C ASN A 392 -13.70 -4.94 -19.31
N GLY A 393 -14.16 -4.85 -18.05
CA GLY A 393 -13.60 -5.57 -16.89
C GLY A 393 -12.41 -4.90 -16.20
N ASN A 394 -11.86 -3.83 -16.76
CA ASN A 394 -10.78 -3.04 -16.18
C ASN A 394 -11.34 -1.86 -15.36
N LYS A 395 -10.73 -1.57 -14.21
CA LYS A 395 -11.03 -0.40 -13.39
C LYS A 395 -10.14 0.78 -13.80
N TYR A 396 -10.74 1.97 -13.91
CA TYR A 396 -10.08 3.24 -14.20
C TYR A 396 -10.57 4.31 -13.22
N TYR A 397 -9.85 5.43 -13.10
CA TYR A 397 -10.30 6.61 -12.37
C TYR A 397 -10.15 7.87 -13.23
N LEU A 398 -11.22 8.66 -13.30
CA LEU A 398 -11.25 9.96 -13.96
C LEU A 398 -11.28 11.04 -12.87
N GLN A 399 -10.27 11.89 -12.81
CA GLN A 399 -10.19 12.94 -11.79
C GLN A 399 -11.10 14.13 -12.12
N GLY A 400 -11.20 15.11 -11.22
CA GLY A 400 -12.15 16.23 -11.29
C GLY A 400 -12.01 17.17 -12.51
N ASP A 401 -10.90 17.13 -13.25
CA ASP A 401 -10.80 17.82 -14.54
C ASP A 401 -11.30 16.98 -15.73
N GLY A 402 -11.91 15.82 -15.45
CA GLY A 402 -12.37 14.80 -16.41
C GLY A 402 -11.32 13.78 -16.83
N SER A 403 -10.03 14.01 -16.55
CA SER A 403 -8.96 13.23 -17.19
C SER A 403 -8.57 11.95 -16.44
N MET A 404 -8.13 10.96 -17.22
CA MET A 404 -7.76 9.63 -16.74
C MET A 404 -6.45 9.64 -15.94
N VAL A 405 -6.50 9.01 -14.76
CA VAL A 405 -5.35 8.81 -13.89
C VAL A 405 -4.40 7.73 -14.43
N THR A 406 -3.10 7.96 -14.29
CA THR A 406 -2.03 6.95 -14.44
C THR A 406 -1.03 7.08 -13.28
N GLY A 407 -0.21 6.04 -13.05
CA GLY A 407 0.78 6.02 -11.97
C GLY A 407 0.18 5.77 -10.59
N THR A 408 0.85 6.23 -9.54
CA THR A 408 0.39 6.07 -8.15
C THR A 408 -0.32 7.34 -7.69
N LYS A 409 -1.54 7.23 -7.13
CA LYS A 409 -2.33 8.37 -6.64
C LYS A 409 -3.00 8.08 -5.29
N LEU A 410 -3.25 9.15 -4.55
CA LEU A 410 -4.10 9.15 -3.37
C LEU A 410 -5.54 9.47 -3.78
N ILE A 411 -6.47 8.56 -3.44
CA ILE A 411 -7.91 8.69 -3.67
C ILE A 411 -8.60 8.29 -2.36
N ASP A 412 -9.47 9.14 -1.81
CA ASP A 412 -10.21 8.88 -0.56
C ASP A 412 -9.31 8.42 0.61
N ASN A 413 -8.14 9.07 0.76
CA ASN A 413 -7.05 8.73 1.70
C ASN A 413 -6.42 7.32 1.55
N LYS A 414 -6.65 6.65 0.41
CA LYS A 414 -6.07 5.34 0.06
C LYS A 414 -5.15 5.47 -1.14
N THR A 415 -4.05 4.73 -1.12
CA THR A 415 -3.07 4.69 -2.22
C THR A 415 -3.47 3.61 -3.22
N TYR A 416 -3.65 4.02 -4.47
CA TYR A 416 -3.93 3.16 -5.62
C TYR A 416 -2.83 3.31 -6.67
N VAL A 417 -2.61 2.27 -7.47
CA VAL A 417 -1.70 2.31 -8.63
C VAL A 417 -2.43 1.95 -9.92
N PHE A 418 -2.07 2.65 -10.99
CA PHE A 418 -2.62 2.55 -12.33
C PHE A 418 -1.46 2.46 -13.33
N ASP A 419 -1.56 1.59 -14.34
CA ASP A 419 -0.53 1.51 -15.40
C ASP A 419 -0.63 2.66 -16.42
N GLN A 420 0.22 2.63 -17.44
CA GLN A 420 0.29 3.68 -18.48
C GLN A 420 -0.98 3.78 -19.33
N ASN A 421 -1.85 2.76 -19.33
CA ASN A 421 -3.15 2.78 -19.97
C ASN A 421 -4.29 3.17 -19.00
N GLY A 422 -3.95 3.58 -17.78
CA GLY A 422 -4.90 3.93 -16.73
C GLY A 422 -5.61 2.74 -16.06
N ILE A 423 -5.17 1.51 -16.34
CA ILE A 423 -5.76 0.32 -15.72
C ILE A 423 -5.23 0.21 -14.28
N ASN A 424 -6.14 0.22 -13.31
CA ASN A 424 -5.85 0.03 -11.90
C ASN A 424 -5.34 -1.40 -11.62
N LYS A 425 -4.28 -1.56 -10.82
CA LYS A 425 -3.61 -2.86 -10.57
C LYS A 425 -3.81 -3.38 -9.14
N THR A 426 -3.68 -4.69 -9.00
CA THR A 426 -3.65 -5.45 -7.75
C THR A 426 -2.39 -6.33 -7.70
N GLY A 427 -2.12 -6.95 -6.54
CA GLY A 427 -0.98 -7.85 -6.34
C GLY A 427 0.34 -7.13 -6.04
N TRP A 428 1.46 -7.84 -6.25
CA TRP A 428 2.80 -7.30 -6.05
C TRP A 428 3.22 -6.38 -7.20
N ILE A 429 3.58 -5.14 -6.86
CA ILE A 429 4.03 -4.10 -7.80
C ILE A 429 5.37 -3.56 -7.31
N ASN A 430 6.40 -3.54 -8.17
CA ASN A 430 7.68 -2.89 -7.86
C ASN A 430 7.64 -1.42 -8.27
N ILE A 431 8.00 -0.52 -7.34
CA ILE A 431 8.03 0.93 -7.54
C ILE A 431 9.33 1.45 -6.93
N ASN A 432 10.18 2.09 -7.75
CA ASN A 432 11.47 2.63 -7.32
C ASN A 432 12.37 1.60 -6.59
N ASN A 433 12.43 0.38 -7.14
CA ASN A 433 13.12 -0.82 -6.61
C ASN A 433 12.47 -1.49 -5.39
N TYR A 434 11.51 -0.86 -4.70
CA TYR A 434 10.80 -1.47 -3.56
C TYR A 434 9.52 -2.19 -4.01
N TRP A 435 9.16 -3.28 -3.34
CA TRP A 435 7.93 -4.03 -3.60
C TRP A 435 6.78 -3.54 -2.71
N TYR A 436 5.61 -3.40 -3.28
CA TYR A 436 4.37 -2.99 -2.63
C TYR A 436 3.29 -4.03 -2.97
N TYR A 437 2.38 -4.31 -2.03
CA TYR A 437 1.21 -5.17 -2.31
C TYR A 437 -0.07 -4.35 -2.34
N PHE A 438 -0.83 -4.49 -3.43
CA PHE A 438 -2.16 -3.91 -3.58
C PHE A 438 -3.20 -5.03 -3.43
N ASN A 439 -4.15 -4.87 -2.51
CA ASN A 439 -5.13 -5.92 -2.18
C ASN A 439 -6.19 -6.12 -3.29
N GLU A 440 -7.18 -6.98 -3.06
CA GLU A 440 -8.27 -7.24 -4.04
C GLU A 440 -9.18 -6.02 -4.31
N ASN A 441 -9.25 -5.08 -3.35
CA ASN A 441 -9.88 -3.77 -3.53
C ASN A 441 -8.99 -2.77 -4.28
N SER A 442 -7.77 -3.19 -4.68
CA SER A 442 -6.69 -2.39 -5.27
C SER A 442 -6.01 -1.38 -4.34
N GLU A 443 -6.15 -1.55 -3.03
CA GLU A 443 -5.63 -0.65 -2.00
C GLU A 443 -4.22 -1.09 -1.55
N MET A 444 -3.27 -0.16 -1.44
CA MET A 444 -1.94 -0.46 -0.92
C MET A 444 -2.01 -0.99 0.52
N SER A 445 -1.39 -2.14 0.77
CA SER A 445 -1.35 -2.80 2.08
C SER A 445 -0.16 -2.33 2.93
N THR A 446 -0.30 -2.46 4.25
CA THR A 446 0.75 -2.15 5.25
C THR A 446 0.68 -3.16 6.41
N GLY A 447 1.78 -3.39 7.12
CA GLY A 447 1.85 -4.32 8.24
C GLY A 447 1.99 -5.78 7.82
N TRP A 448 1.50 -6.70 8.67
CA TRP A 448 1.56 -8.15 8.40
C TRP A 448 0.66 -8.54 7.23
N LEU A 449 1.24 -9.26 6.26
CA LEU A 449 0.55 -9.79 5.09
C LEU A 449 0.77 -11.31 5.02
N ASN A 450 -0.30 -12.09 4.83
CA ASN A 450 -0.23 -13.54 4.64
C ASN A 450 -0.84 -13.90 3.28
N LEU A 451 -0.01 -14.46 2.38
CA LEU A 451 -0.42 -14.94 1.07
C LEU A 451 -0.20 -16.46 1.03
N ASN A 452 -1.29 -17.22 0.98
CA ASN A 452 -1.29 -18.68 0.88
C ASN A 452 -0.45 -19.43 1.94
N GLY A 453 -0.24 -18.82 3.12
CA GLY A 453 0.58 -19.36 4.21
C GLY A 453 1.95 -18.69 4.33
N THR A 454 2.46 -18.08 3.25
CA THR A 454 3.71 -17.30 3.29
C THR A 454 3.44 -15.94 3.91
N HIS A 455 4.17 -15.63 4.98
CA HIS A 455 4.04 -14.38 5.72
C HIS A 455 5.07 -13.37 5.23
N TYR A 456 4.66 -12.12 5.09
CA TYR A 456 5.47 -10.96 4.72
C TYR A 456 5.16 -9.82 5.71
N TYR A 457 6.05 -8.83 5.78
CA TYR A 457 5.74 -7.57 6.46
C TYR A 457 5.99 -6.40 5.52
N LEU A 458 5.04 -5.48 5.49
CA LEU A 458 5.13 -4.21 4.77
C LEU A 458 5.27 -3.10 5.81
N TYR A 459 6.21 -2.18 5.60
CA TYR A 459 6.32 -0.96 6.40
C TYR A 459 5.03 -0.12 6.31
N ASP A 460 4.84 0.84 7.21
CA ASP A 460 3.76 1.85 7.12
C ASP A 460 3.86 2.72 5.85
N THR A 461 5.01 2.70 5.17
CA THR A 461 5.26 3.31 3.86
C THR A 461 4.76 2.46 2.69
N GLY A 462 4.27 1.23 2.96
CA GLY A 462 3.79 0.24 1.99
C GLY A 462 4.88 -0.68 1.42
N ALA A 463 6.15 -0.32 1.60
CA ALA A 463 7.28 -1.08 1.08
C ALA A 463 7.48 -2.40 1.85
N MET A 464 7.77 -3.48 1.15
CA MET A 464 8.08 -4.80 1.71
C MET A 464 9.43 -4.79 2.43
N ALA A 465 9.47 -5.36 3.63
CA ALA A 465 10.67 -5.49 4.43
C ALA A 465 11.51 -6.71 4.02
N THR A 466 12.83 -6.56 4.08
CA THR A 466 13.82 -7.65 3.95
C THR A 466 14.85 -7.62 5.09
N GLY A 467 15.55 -8.73 5.33
CA GLY A 467 16.55 -8.83 6.39
C GLY A 467 15.97 -8.79 7.80
N TRP A 468 16.71 -8.22 8.75
CA TRP A 468 16.28 -8.11 10.14
C TRP A 468 15.38 -6.90 10.38
N LEU A 469 14.21 -7.13 10.98
CA LEU A 469 13.28 -6.08 11.41
C LEU A 469 12.74 -6.39 12.81
N SER A 470 12.67 -5.38 13.67
CA SER A 470 11.93 -5.49 14.93
C SER A 470 10.49 -5.04 14.73
N ILE A 471 9.55 -5.84 15.24
CA ILE A 471 8.12 -5.60 15.19
C ILE A 471 7.61 -5.94 16.59
N ASP A 472 7.00 -4.96 17.26
CA ASP A 472 6.44 -5.08 18.62
C ASP A 472 7.44 -5.67 19.64
N GLU A 473 8.64 -5.08 19.72
CA GLU A 473 9.80 -5.47 20.57
C GLU A 473 10.43 -6.85 20.30
N ASP A 474 9.76 -7.70 19.53
CA ASP A 474 10.34 -8.92 18.99
C ASP A 474 11.13 -8.66 17.70
N TRP A 475 12.05 -9.57 17.39
CA TRP A 475 12.84 -9.53 16.16
C TRP A 475 12.40 -10.62 15.21
N TYR A 476 12.33 -10.26 13.94
CA TYR A 476 11.96 -11.10 12.83
C TYR A 476 13.04 -11.01 11.75
N HIS A 477 13.16 -12.07 10.95
CA HIS A 477 13.98 -12.07 9.75
C HIS A 477 13.10 -12.34 8.53
N PHE A 478 13.34 -11.59 7.46
CA PHE A 478 12.67 -11.73 6.17
C PHE A 478 13.72 -12.02 5.10
N SER A 479 13.44 -12.97 4.23
CA SER A 479 14.28 -13.32 3.08
C SER A 479 14.30 -12.18 2.04
N ASN A 480 15.16 -12.27 1.02
CA ASN A 480 15.25 -11.24 -0.03
C ASN A 480 13.98 -11.12 -0.90
N ASP A 481 13.09 -12.11 -0.87
CA ASP A 481 11.75 -12.07 -1.48
C ASP A 481 10.65 -11.60 -0.50
N GLY A 482 11.04 -11.14 0.69
CA GLY A 482 10.14 -10.68 1.76
C GLY A 482 9.48 -11.80 2.57
N SER A 483 9.75 -13.08 2.28
CA SER A 483 9.18 -14.19 3.05
C SER A 483 9.78 -14.27 4.47
N ARG A 484 8.92 -14.34 5.50
CA ARG A 484 9.33 -14.46 6.90
C ARG A 484 10.07 -15.78 7.13
N SER A 485 11.34 -15.69 7.51
CA SER A 485 12.20 -16.84 7.81
C SER A 485 11.77 -17.53 9.11
N LEU A 486 12.00 -18.83 9.20
CA LEU A 486 11.70 -19.69 10.35
C LEU A 486 12.91 -20.60 10.63
N GLY A 487 13.08 -21.02 11.88
CA GLY A 487 14.18 -21.89 12.29
C GLY A 487 15.53 -21.17 12.35
N TRP A 488 16.60 -21.87 11.99
CA TRP A 488 17.97 -21.33 12.07
C TRP A 488 18.27 -20.35 10.94
N VAL A 489 18.62 -19.11 11.30
CA VAL A 489 19.10 -18.07 10.38
C VAL A 489 20.54 -17.71 10.72
N GLN A 490 21.41 -17.62 9.71
CA GLN A 490 22.79 -17.16 9.87
C GLN A 490 22.91 -15.70 9.43
N SER A 491 23.47 -14.84 10.27
CA SER A 491 23.65 -13.41 9.96
C SER A 491 24.81 -12.81 10.76
N GLY A 492 25.58 -11.90 10.16
CA GLY A 492 26.71 -11.23 10.83
C GLY A 492 27.80 -12.16 11.39
N GLY A 493 27.89 -13.41 10.91
CA GLY A 493 28.77 -14.46 11.46
C GLY A 493 28.19 -15.28 12.63
N TYR A 494 27.00 -14.91 13.13
CA TYR A 494 26.30 -15.61 14.21
C TYR A 494 25.12 -16.45 13.67
N TYR A 495 24.66 -17.39 14.48
CA TYR A 495 23.42 -18.14 14.25
C TYR A 495 22.34 -17.69 15.23
N TYR A 496 21.12 -17.56 14.72
CA TYR A 496 19.92 -17.10 15.41
C TYR A 496 18.80 -18.12 15.18
N TYR A 497 17.81 -18.19 16.09
CA TYR A 497 16.66 -19.09 15.91
C TYR A 497 15.33 -18.33 15.97
N LEU A 498 14.59 -18.40 14.86
CA LEU A 498 13.27 -17.82 14.66
C LEU A 498 12.25 -18.93 14.97
N ASP A 499 11.35 -18.71 15.93
CA ASP A 499 10.36 -19.70 16.35
C ASP A 499 9.51 -20.21 15.17
N LEU A 500 9.34 -21.53 15.06
CA LEU A 500 8.72 -22.18 13.90
C LEU A 500 7.24 -21.83 13.71
N GLN A 501 6.55 -21.36 14.75
CA GLN A 501 5.14 -20.97 14.68
C GLN A 501 4.98 -19.45 14.58
N SER A 502 5.52 -18.71 15.54
CA SER A 502 5.35 -17.26 15.66
C SER A 502 6.34 -16.45 14.82
N GLY A 503 7.45 -17.04 14.36
CA GLY A 503 8.52 -16.37 13.62
C GLY A 503 9.41 -15.47 14.46
N LYS A 504 9.26 -15.45 15.79
CA LYS A 504 9.97 -14.56 16.70
C LYS A 504 11.38 -15.06 17.03
N LEU A 505 12.37 -14.17 17.05
CA LEU A 505 13.72 -14.48 17.51
C LEU A 505 13.71 -14.90 18.99
N LEU A 506 14.01 -16.16 19.25
CA LEU A 506 14.17 -16.67 20.60
C LEU A 506 15.44 -16.10 21.26
N LYS A 507 15.37 -15.84 22.56
CA LYS A 507 16.39 -15.23 23.41
C LYS A 507 16.46 -15.98 24.74
N ASN A 508 17.63 -16.04 25.40
CA ASN A 508 17.83 -16.64 26.73
C ASN A 508 17.25 -18.07 26.91
N THR A 509 17.46 -18.96 25.95
CA THR A 509 16.82 -20.30 25.93
C THR A 509 17.76 -21.39 25.38
N LYS A 510 17.28 -22.63 25.27
CA LYS A 510 17.97 -23.74 24.59
C LYS A 510 17.16 -24.25 23.40
N VAL A 511 17.82 -24.34 22.25
CA VAL A 511 17.25 -24.87 21.00
C VAL A 511 18.24 -25.87 20.39
N ASP A 512 17.76 -27.06 19.99
CA ASP A 512 18.61 -28.13 19.45
C ASP A 512 19.80 -28.54 20.35
N GLY A 513 19.72 -28.27 21.65
CA GLY A 513 20.81 -28.48 22.63
C GLY A 513 21.77 -27.30 22.79
N TYR A 514 21.77 -26.32 21.88
CA TYR A 514 22.59 -25.12 21.95
C TYR A 514 21.98 -24.05 22.87
N GLU A 515 22.82 -23.26 23.55
CA GLU A 515 22.37 -22.06 24.26
C GLU A 515 22.19 -20.88 23.32
N ILE A 516 21.09 -20.17 23.51
CA ILE A 516 20.78 -18.89 22.88
C ILE A 516 20.96 -17.78 23.94
N ASP A 517 21.79 -16.79 23.67
CA ASP A 517 22.06 -15.68 24.59
C ASP A 517 20.93 -14.63 24.64
N SER A 518 21.14 -13.56 25.41
CA SER A 518 20.21 -12.43 25.55
C SER A 518 19.95 -11.69 24.24
N ASN A 519 20.89 -11.80 23.29
CA ASN A 519 20.87 -11.12 22.01
C ASN A 519 20.38 -12.05 20.89
N GLY A 520 19.85 -13.23 21.24
CA GLY A 520 19.34 -14.23 20.31
C GLY A 520 20.42 -15.06 19.61
N ARG A 521 21.71 -14.88 19.97
CA ARG A 521 22.84 -15.55 19.32
C ARG A 521 23.08 -16.91 19.94
N ARG A 522 23.33 -17.91 19.10
CA ARG A 522 23.84 -19.21 19.52
C ARG A 522 25.22 -19.05 20.16
N LYS A 523 25.35 -19.34 21.45
CA LYS A 523 26.66 -19.42 22.12
C LYS A 523 27.46 -20.59 21.52
N SER A 524 28.74 -20.37 21.29
CA SER A 524 29.73 -21.44 21.06
C SER A 524 30.40 -21.81 22.37
N ASP A 525 30.63 -23.11 22.59
CA ASP A 525 31.53 -23.56 23.64
C ASP A 525 32.97 -23.19 23.31
N LYS A 526 33.77 -22.95 24.35
CA LYS A 526 34.96 -22.09 24.30
C LYS A 526 36.22 -22.71 23.66
N ASN A 527 36.07 -23.69 22.76
CA ASN A 527 37.15 -24.54 22.26
C ASN A 527 37.10 -24.87 20.75
N ASP A 528 36.13 -24.36 19.99
CA ASP A 528 35.96 -24.75 18.58
C ASP A 528 36.54 -23.70 17.60
N ILE A 529 37.84 -23.81 17.32
CA ILE A 529 38.52 -23.10 16.22
C ILE A 529 39.09 -24.14 15.25
N THR A 530 38.31 -24.44 14.21
CA THR A 530 38.63 -25.27 13.03
C THR A 530 38.82 -26.79 13.28
N PRO A 531 38.47 -27.64 12.30
CA PRO A 531 37.11 -27.79 11.78
C PRO A 531 36.65 -29.26 11.86
N GLY A 532 35.75 -29.59 12.81
CA GLY A 532 35.64 -30.94 13.37
C GLY A 532 34.29 -31.67 13.32
N ASN A 533 33.41 -31.39 12.36
CA ASN A 533 32.23 -32.22 12.01
C ASN A 533 31.26 -32.65 13.14
N THR A 534 30.29 -31.79 13.45
CA THR A 534 28.97 -32.21 13.96
C THR A 534 27.87 -31.66 13.04
N SER A 535 27.70 -32.29 11.87
CA SER A 535 26.76 -31.88 10.83
C SER A 535 25.29 -31.93 11.29
N LYS A 536 24.59 -30.79 11.27
CA LYS A 536 23.18 -30.77 10.89
C LYS A 536 23.08 -30.58 9.38
N ASN A 537 22.26 -31.40 8.73
CA ASN A 537 22.39 -31.66 7.31
C ASN A 537 21.75 -30.55 6.46
N VAL A 538 22.59 -29.84 5.70
CA VAL A 538 22.14 -28.92 4.64
C VAL A 538 21.79 -29.74 3.40
N ILE A 539 20.58 -29.57 2.88
CA ILE A 539 20.14 -30.16 1.62
C ILE A 539 19.91 -29.02 0.64
N VAL A 540 20.52 -29.10 -0.55
CA VAL A 540 20.14 -28.21 -1.66
C VAL A 540 19.02 -28.85 -2.45
N VAL A 541 17.90 -28.15 -2.55
CA VAL A 541 16.78 -28.49 -3.44
C VAL A 541 16.89 -27.61 -4.68
N ASP A 542 17.14 -28.24 -5.83
CA ASP A 542 17.16 -27.58 -7.12
C ASP A 542 15.79 -27.71 -7.79
N ALA A 543 15.14 -26.58 -8.03
CA ALA A 543 13.78 -26.53 -8.57
C ALA A 543 13.71 -26.80 -10.09
N GLY A 544 14.81 -27.27 -10.71
CA GLY A 544 14.99 -27.41 -12.16
C GLY A 544 14.88 -26.07 -12.91
N HIS A 545 15.50 -25.97 -14.08
CA HIS A 545 15.30 -24.86 -15.03
C HIS A 545 15.49 -23.40 -14.54
N ASN A 546 15.50 -22.45 -15.48
CA ASN A 546 15.31 -21.02 -15.23
C ASN A 546 14.84 -20.31 -16.50
N PHE A 547 14.22 -19.16 -16.30
CA PHE A 547 13.74 -18.28 -17.37
C PHE A 547 14.87 -17.92 -18.35
N GLY A 548 14.55 -17.71 -19.63
CA GLY A 548 15.46 -17.07 -20.59
C GLY A 548 16.73 -17.84 -20.99
N GLY A 549 16.90 -19.11 -20.61
CA GLY A 549 18.09 -19.88 -21.02
C GLY A 549 18.03 -21.40 -20.85
N ASP A 550 17.28 -21.90 -19.85
CA ASP A 550 17.07 -23.32 -19.58
C ASP A 550 15.62 -23.51 -19.14
N ASP A 551 14.67 -23.26 -20.04
CA ASP A 551 13.26 -23.02 -19.68
C ASP A 551 12.41 -24.29 -19.49
N GLY A 552 13.02 -25.47 -19.71
CA GLY A 552 12.38 -26.77 -19.63
C GLY A 552 11.47 -27.12 -20.81
N ALA A 553 10.85 -28.29 -20.73
CA ALA A 553 9.85 -28.71 -21.71
C ALA A 553 8.49 -28.01 -21.50
N TYR A 554 7.76 -27.86 -22.61
CA TYR A 554 6.36 -27.46 -22.62
C TYR A 554 5.52 -28.56 -23.30
N ALA A 555 4.37 -28.87 -22.71
CA ALA A 555 3.42 -29.84 -23.27
C ALA A 555 2.00 -29.26 -23.24
N LYS A 556 1.18 -29.59 -24.25
CA LYS A 556 -0.20 -29.11 -24.34
C LYS A 556 -1.18 -30.29 -24.36
N ASN A 557 -1.97 -30.42 -23.29
CA ASN A 557 -2.95 -31.49 -23.10
C ASN A 557 -4.33 -30.88 -22.81
N ASN A 558 -5.37 -31.36 -23.51
CA ASN A 558 -6.76 -30.86 -23.41
C ASN A 558 -6.92 -29.32 -23.49
N GLY A 559 -6.05 -28.65 -24.25
CA GLY A 559 -6.06 -27.20 -24.42
C GLY A 559 -5.22 -26.43 -23.39
N VAL A 560 -4.92 -27.03 -22.23
CA VAL A 560 -4.03 -26.48 -21.20
C VAL A 560 -2.58 -26.69 -21.59
N THR A 561 -1.74 -25.67 -21.40
CA THR A 561 -0.28 -25.76 -21.57
C THR A 561 0.38 -25.91 -20.20
N TYR A 562 1.28 -26.89 -20.08
CA TYR A 562 2.04 -27.21 -18.89
C TYR A 562 3.52 -26.88 -19.13
N SER A 563 4.19 -26.30 -18.13
CA SER A 563 5.62 -25.99 -18.14
C SER A 563 6.35 -26.86 -17.13
N GLU A 564 7.42 -27.52 -17.57
CA GLU A 564 8.29 -28.30 -16.68
C GLU A 564 8.87 -27.43 -15.56
N ARG A 565 9.45 -26.27 -15.90
CA ARG A 565 10.03 -25.28 -14.96
C ARG A 565 9.08 -24.92 -13.81
N ASP A 566 7.77 -24.82 -14.09
CA ASP A 566 6.79 -24.39 -13.09
C ASP A 566 6.34 -25.58 -12.22
N LEU A 567 6.01 -26.72 -12.84
CA LEU A 567 5.68 -27.96 -12.12
C LEU A 567 6.82 -28.44 -11.20
N ASN A 568 8.08 -28.26 -11.63
CA ASN A 568 9.26 -28.57 -10.83
C ASN A 568 9.33 -27.68 -9.58
N MET A 569 9.04 -26.39 -9.71
CA MET A 569 9.01 -25.43 -8.61
C MET A 569 7.91 -25.77 -7.59
N GLU A 570 6.70 -26.06 -8.07
CA GLU A 570 5.56 -26.43 -7.22
C GLU A 570 5.86 -27.67 -6.34
N VAL A 571 6.56 -28.67 -6.88
CA VAL A 571 7.03 -29.84 -6.12
C VAL A 571 8.23 -29.49 -5.22
N ALA A 572 9.16 -28.65 -5.68
CA ALA A 572 10.37 -28.27 -4.93
C ALA A 572 10.06 -27.45 -3.66
N VAL A 573 9.09 -26.53 -3.69
CA VAL A 573 8.65 -25.75 -2.50
C VAL A 573 7.98 -26.65 -1.47
N LYS A 574 7.19 -27.62 -1.93
CA LYS A 574 6.58 -28.64 -1.06
C LYS A 574 7.64 -29.56 -0.45
N LEU A 575 8.67 -29.92 -1.23
CA LEU A 575 9.81 -30.71 -0.76
C LEU A 575 10.65 -29.96 0.28
N LYS A 576 10.92 -28.66 0.05
CA LYS A 576 11.55 -27.77 1.04
C LYS A 576 10.81 -27.84 2.38
N SER A 577 9.50 -27.61 2.34
CA SER A 577 8.63 -27.63 3.52
C SER A 577 8.66 -28.99 4.25
N GLU A 578 8.54 -30.10 3.53
CA GLU A 578 8.59 -31.46 4.09
C GLU A 578 9.97 -31.83 4.67
N LEU A 579 11.08 -31.26 4.16
CA LEU A 579 12.43 -31.47 4.71
C LEU A 579 12.73 -30.58 5.91
N GLU A 580 12.32 -29.31 5.90
CA GLU A 580 12.47 -28.40 7.05
C GLU A 580 11.65 -28.90 8.25
N ASN A 581 10.43 -29.40 8.02
CA ASN A 581 9.60 -30.09 9.02
C ASN A 581 10.25 -31.37 9.59
N ARG A 582 11.30 -31.90 8.97
CA ARG A 582 12.09 -33.06 9.43
C ARG A 582 13.43 -32.67 10.05
N GLY A 583 13.70 -31.37 10.22
CA GLY A 583 14.89 -30.84 10.86
C GLY A 583 16.11 -30.67 9.94
N TYR A 584 15.92 -30.78 8.62
CA TYR A 584 16.96 -30.44 7.64
C TYR A 584 17.01 -28.93 7.41
N THR A 585 18.20 -28.40 7.13
CA THR A 585 18.35 -27.03 6.62
C THR A 585 18.25 -27.10 5.10
N VAL A 586 17.31 -26.38 4.48
CA VAL A 586 17.11 -26.44 3.02
C VAL A 586 17.53 -25.12 2.37
N ALA A 587 18.37 -25.21 1.35
CA ALA A 587 18.68 -24.10 0.45
C ALA A 587 18.09 -24.38 -0.94
N MET A 588 17.32 -23.44 -1.46
CA MET A 588 16.77 -23.49 -2.82
C MET A 588 17.79 -22.93 -3.81
N THR A 589 17.86 -23.47 -5.03
CA THR A 589 18.69 -22.87 -6.10
C THR A 589 18.08 -21.63 -6.74
N ARG A 590 16.75 -21.52 -6.69
CA ARG A 590 15.92 -20.37 -7.07
C ARG A 590 14.62 -20.39 -6.27
N ASN A 591 14.01 -19.22 -6.06
CA ASN A 591 12.70 -19.06 -5.43
C ASN A 591 11.57 -18.93 -6.47
N GLU A 592 10.30 -19.00 -6.04
CA GLU A 592 9.12 -18.91 -6.92
C GLU A 592 9.03 -17.58 -7.69
N SER A 593 9.55 -16.50 -7.10
CA SER A 593 9.59 -15.14 -7.65
C SER A 593 10.77 -14.89 -8.59
N ASP A 594 11.78 -15.75 -8.62
CA ASP A 594 12.99 -15.53 -9.43
C ASP A 594 12.70 -15.59 -10.93
N ARG A 595 13.08 -14.53 -11.65
CA ARG A 595 12.98 -14.44 -13.13
C ARG A 595 14.35 -14.31 -13.79
N GLU A 596 15.35 -14.99 -13.21
CA GLU A 596 16.74 -14.96 -13.66
C GLU A 596 16.90 -15.51 -15.09
N THR A 597 17.43 -14.68 -16.00
CA THR A 597 17.61 -14.95 -17.43
C THR A 597 19.02 -15.44 -17.80
N LEU A 598 19.70 -16.14 -16.90
CA LEU A 598 21.01 -16.75 -17.18
C LEU A 598 20.90 -17.83 -18.26
N SER A 599 21.93 -17.94 -19.11
CA SER A 599 22.04 -19.07 -20.04
C SER A 599 22.17 -20.39 -19.28
N ALA A 600 21.74 -21.49 -19.89
CA ALA A 600 21.73 -22.82 -19.27
C ALA A 600 23.02 -23.17 -18.53
N MET A 601 24.19 -22.94 -19.14
CA MET A 601 25.47 -23.25 -18.53
C MET A 601 25.77 -22.40 -17.29
N GLN A 602 25.46 -21.10 -17.32
CA GLN A 602 25.65 -20.20 -16.17
C GLN A 602 24.71 -20.57 -15.02
N SER A 603 23.46 -20.94 -15.34
CA SER A 603 22.46 -21.40 -14.39
C SER A 603 22.88 -22.71 -13.72
N LEU A 604 23.29 -23.71 -14.50
CA LEU A 604 23.77 -25.00 -13.98
C LEU A 604 25.01 -24.82 -13.09
N ASP A 605 25.97 -23.99 -13.50
CA ASP A 605 27.17 -23.71 -12.71
C ASP A 605 26.84 -22.96 -11.41
N LYS A 606 25.88 -22.02 -11.43
CA LYS A 606 25.35 -21.34 -10.23
C LYS A 606 24.74 -22.33 -9.22
N ARG A 607 23.85 -23.22 -9.68
CA ARG A 607 23.18 -24.23 -8.84
C ARG A 607 24.19 -25.15 -8.15
N VAL A 608 25.18 -25.62 -8.90
CA VAL A 608 26.25 -26.47 -8.39
C VAL A 608 27.16 -25.71 -7.41
N LYS A 609 27.53 -24.47 -7.74
CA LYS A 609 28.35 -23.62 -6.87
C LYS A 609 27.69 -23.40 -5.52
N LEU A 610 26.38 -23.10 -5.48
CA LEU A 610 25.63 -22.96 -4.24
C LEU A 610 25.77 -24.20 -3.33
N ALA A 611 25.57 -25.40 -3.88
CA ALA A 611 25.67 -26.65 -3.12
C ALA A 611 27.09 -26.94 -2.63
N ASN A 612 28.09 -26.65 -3.47
CA ASN A 612 29.51 -26.84 -3.14
C ASN A 612 29.99 -25.84 -2.08
N ASP A 613 29.62 -24.56 -2.18
CA ASP A 613 29.94 -23.51 -1.20
C ASP A 613 29.29 -23.80 0.17
N LEU A 614 28.02 -24.22 0.18
CA LEU A 614 27.30 -24.61 1.39
C LEU A 614 27.78 -25.93 2.00
N ASN A 615 28.67 -26.66 1.33
CA ASN A 615 29.13 -28.00 1.73
C ASN A 615 27.95 -28.95 2.06
N ALA A 616 26.91 -28.93 1.21
CA ALA A 616 25.67 -29.64 1.45
C ALA A 616 25.87 -31.16 1.65
N THR A 617 25.03 -31.78 2.50
CA THR A 617 25.00 -33.23 2.70
C THR A 617 24.43 -33.97 1.49
N LEU A 618 23.48 -33.34 0.78
CA LEU A 618 22.77 -33.91 -0.36
C LEU A 618 22.33 -32.81 -1.33
N PHE A 619 22.39 -33.10 -2.63
CA PHE A 619 21.77 -32.28 -3.68
C PHE A 619 20.61 -33.04 -4.33
N VAL A 620 19.45 -32.39 -4.46
CA VAL A 620 18.21 -32.98 -4.99
C VAL A 620 17.60 -32.05 -6.04
N SER A 621 17.70 -32.41 -7.31
CA SER A 621 17.02 -31.70 -8.40
C SER A 621 15.66 -32.32 -8.73
N VAL A 622 14.67 -31.49 -9.00
CA VAL A 622 13.28 -31.88 -9.30
C VAL A 622 12.95 -31.52 -10.75
N HIS A 623 12.49 -32.51 -11.52
CA HIS A 623 12.21 -32.43 -12.96
C HIS A 623 10.93 -33.19 -13.35
N HIS A 624 10.41 -32.92 -14.54
CA HIS A 624 9.25 -33.61 -15.12
C HIS A 624 9.46 -33.87 -16.62
N ASN A 625 9.85 -35.12 -16.92
CA ASN A 625 10.27 -35.61 -18.21
C ASN A 625 9.33 -35.27 -19.40
N SER A 626 9.92 -35.25 -20.60
CA SER A 626 9.21 -35.01 -21.86
C SER A 626 9.73 -35.96 -22.93
N ALA A 627 8.83 -36.57 -23.70
CA ALA A 627 9.17 -37.50 -24.78
C ALA A 627 8.16 -37.44 -25.92
N ASP A 628 8.66 -37.61 -27.16
CA ASP A 628 7.85 -37.68 -28.39
C ASP A 628 6.77 -38.77 -28.33
N ALA A 629 7.09 -39.90 -27.68
CA ALA A 629 6.16 -40.96 -27.41
C ALA A 629 5.24 -40.58 -26.23
N VAL A 630 4.06 -40.03 -26.53
CA VAL A 630 3.02 -39.67 -25.54
C VAL A 630 2.52 -40.84 -24.66
N SER A 631 2.90 -42.07 -24.99
CA SER A 631 2.68 -43.27 -24.18
C SER A 631 3.75 -43.52 -23.11
N ALA A 632 4.87 -42.79 -23.13
CA ALA A 632 5.89 -42.83 -22.09
C ALA A 632 5.29 -42.38 -20.75
N ASN A 633 5.58 -43.12 -19.68
CA ASN A 633 5.10 -42.83 -18.34
C ASN A 633 6.00 -43.43 -17.26
N GLY A 634 5.85 -42.92 -16.03
CA GLY A 634 6.47 -43.38 -14.81
C GLY A 634 7.58 -42.46 -14.30
N VAL A 635 8.07 -42.79 -13.11
CA VAL A 635 9.11 -42.03 -12.39
C VAL A 635 10.47 -42.68 -12.60
N GLU A 636 11.49 -41.90 -12.93
CA GLU A 636 12.91 -42.31 -12.95
C GLU A 636 13.74 -41.33 -12.11
N VAL A 637 14.85 -41.80 -11.51
CA VAL A 637 15.72 -40.93 -10.71
C VAL A 637 17.17 -41.14 -11.12
N PHE A 638 17.83 -40.07 -11.55
CA PHE A 638 19.20 -40.07 -12.03
C PHE A 638 20.20 -39.83 -10.91
N TYR A 639 21.33 -40.53 -10.99
CA TYR A 639 22.59 -40.24 -10.31
C TYR A 639 23.71 -40.22 -11.38
N SER A 640 24.94 -39.81 -11.02
CA SER A 640 26.06 -39.81 -11.98
C SER A 640 27.31 -40.49 -11.45
N THR A 641 27.97 -41.25 -12.33
CA THR A 641 29.33 -41.79 -12.14
C THR A 641 30.39 -41.01 -12.93
N ASN A 642 30.02 -39.94 -13.63
CA ASN A 642 30.94 -39.14 -14.46
C ASN A 642 31.84 -38.25 -13.59
N ALA A 643 33.06 -37.96 -14.08
CA ALA A 643 33.91 -36.91 -13.52
C ALA A 643 33.26 -35.53 -13.63
N GLN A 644 33.68 -34.61 -12.75
CA GLN A 644 33.36 -33.19 -12.85
C GLN A 644 33.95 -32.61 -14.15
N ASP A 645 33.29 -31.60 -14.72
CA ASP A 645 33.84 -30.79 -15.81
C ASP A 645 35.12 -30.09 -15.33
N ASP A 646 36.10 -29.86 -16.22
CA ASP A 646 37.36 -29.20 -15.87
C ASP A 646 37.15 -27.84 -15.19
N ARG A 647 36.18 -27.04 -15.69
CA ARG A 647 35.81 -25.74 -15.11
C ARG A 647 35.23 -25.81 -13.69
N MET A 648 34.78 -26.99 -13.28
CA MET A 648 34.26 -27.28 -11.93
C MET A 648 35.28 -28.03 -11.05
N GLY A 649 36.49 -28.26 -11.56
CA GLY A 649 37.61 -28.86 -10.85
C GLY A 649 38.10 -30.21 -11.40
N GLY A 650 37.45 -30.78 -12.43
CA GLY A 650 37.92 -31.98 -13.15
C GLY A 650 38.02 -33.27 -12.33
N LYS A 651 37.48 -33.31 -11.10
CA LYS A 651 37.66 -34.45 -10.17
C LYS A 651 36.78 -35.62 -10.58
N SER A 652 37.35 -36.83 -10.58
CA SER A 652 36.54 -38.05 -10.52
C SER A 652 35.78 -38.10 -9.18
N PRO A 653 34.47 -38.41 -9.16
CA PRO A 653 33.75 -38.63 -7.92
C PRO A 653 34.30 -39.84 -7.16
N ASP A 654 34.29 -39.79 -5.84
CA ASP A 654 34.65 -40.94 -5.02
C ASP A 654 33.54 -42.01 -5.02
N GLN A 655 33.93 -43.24 -4.68
CA GLN A 655 33.04 -44.39 -4.68
C GLN A 655 31.88 -44.26 -3.67
N SER A 656 32.10 -43.62 -2.51
CA SER A 656 31.05 -43.43 -1.50
C SER A 656 29.99 -42.41 -1.96
N ARG A 657 30.40 -41.33 -2.63
CA ARG A 657 29.49 -40.39 -3.30
C ARG A 657 28.63 -41.09 -4.34
N ILE A 658 29.21 -41.95 -5.18
CA ILE A 658 28.47 -42.74 -6.19
C ILE A 658 27.45 -43.67 -5.50
N GLU A 659 27.88 -44.45 -4.51
CA GLU A 659 27.04 -45.43 -3.82
C GLU A 659 25.88 -44.77 -3.07
N LYS A 660 26.14 -43.68 -2.34
CA LYS A 660 25.10 -42.88 -1.67
C LYS A 660 24.11 -42.27 -2.67
N SER A 661 24.58 -41.72 -3.78
CA SER A 661 23.70 -41.14 -4.81
C SER A 661 22.79 -42.22 -5.43
N LYS A 662 23.35 -43.40 -5.72
CA LYS A 662 22.60 -44.55 -6.25
C LYS A 662 21.60 -45.12 -5.24
N ALA A 663 21.99 -45.26 -3.97
CA ALA A 663 21.10 -45.71 -2.89
C ALA A 663 19.94 -44.73 -2.70
N MET A 664 20.23 -43.43 -2.62
CA MET A 664 19.23 -42.36 -2.54
C MET A 664 18.27 -42.40 -3.74
N ALA A 665 18.78 -42.47 -4.97
CA ALA A 665 17.96 -42.58 -6.18
C ALA A 665 17.04 -43.82 -6.16
N THR A 666 17.53 -44.95 -5.64
CA THR A 666 16.76 -46.19 -5.47
C THR A 666 15.66 -46.02 -4.42
N SER A 667 15.97 -45.40 -3.28
CA SER A 667 15.02 -45.13 -2.20
C SER A 667 13.89 -44.21 -2.68
N VAL A 668 14.25 -43.10 -3.34
CA VAL A 668 13.31 -42.07 -3.79
C VAL A 668 12.36 -42.61 -4.87
N VAL A 669 12.87 -43.27 -5.92
CA VAL A 669 12.00 -43.80 -7.00
C VAL A 669 11.02 -44.86 -6.45
N ASN A 670 11.50 -45.73 -5.55
CA ASN A 670 10.65 -46.74 -4.91
C ASN A 670 9.57 -46.10 -4.04
N ASN A 671 9.90 -45.09 -3.24
CA ASN A 671 8.91 -44.48 -2.35
C ASN A 671 7.85 -43.70 -3.15
N ILE A 672 8.24 -42.84 -4.10
CA ILE A 672 7.29 -42.08 -4.94
C ILE A 672 6.29 -43.03 -5.61
N CYS A 673 6.77 -44.09 -6.27
CA CYS A 673 5.92 -45.05 -6.95
C CYS A 673 4.99 -45.80 -5.99
N SER A 674 5.47 -46.18 -4.80
CA SER A 674 4.63 -46.88 -3.81
C SER A 674 3.51 -46.01 -3.23
N LYS A 675 3.68 -44.68 -3.20
CA LYS A 675 2.71 -43.72 -2.66
C LYS A 675 1.73 -43.18 -3.71
N THR A 676 2.17 -43.09 -4.98
CA THR A 676 1.39 -42.51 -6.09
C THR A 676 0.78 -43.54 -7.04
N GLY A 677 1.25 -44.79 -7.02
CA GLY A 677 0.90 -45.81 -8.02
C GLY A 677 1.54 -45.61 -9.39
N ALA A 678 2.42 -44.60 -9.55
CA ALA A 678 3.14 -44.36 -10.80
C ALA A 678 4.12 -45.52 -11.13
N ILE A 679 4.34 -45.77 -12.43
CA ILE A 679 5.25 -46.83 -12.88
C ILE A 679 6.69 -46.53 -12.44
N ASN A 680 7.33 -47.51 -11.79
CA ASN A 680 8.72 -47.40 -11.35
C ASN A 680 9.67 -47.76 -12.50
N ARG A 681 10.44 -46.78 -12.97
CA ARG A 681 11.41 -46.93 -14.06
C ARG A 681 12.85 -47.06 -13.55
N GLY A 682 13.02 -47.07 -12.23
CA GLY A 682 14.27 -47.35 -11.53
C GLY A 682 15.29 -46.19 -11.46
N PRO A 683 16.38 -46.41 -10.71
CA PRO A 683 17.50 -45.49 -10.63
C PRO A 683 18.39 -45.60 -11.87
N LYS A 684 18.76 -44.46 -12.47
CA LYS A 684 19.55 -44.40 -13.72
C LYS A 684 20.89 -43.70 -13.53
N ASN A 685 21.93 -44.22 -14.18
CA ASN A 685 23.19 -43.49 -14.32
C ASN A 685 23.07 -42.52 -15.51
N GLY A 686 23.32 -41.23 -15.29
CA GLY A 686 23.18 -40.18 -16.31
C GLY A 686 24.30 -39.14 -16.24
N ASN A 687 24.67 -38.62 -17.41
CA ASN A 687 25.67 -37.55 -17.53
C ASN A 687 25.05 -36.15 -17.36
N LEU A 688 24.32 -35.94 -16.26
CA LEU A 688 23.62 -34.69 -15.97
C LEU A 688 24.54 -33.73 -15.20
N ASN A 689 24.58 -32.46 -15.61
CA ASN A 689 25.54 -31.46 -15.12
C ASN A 689 25.51 -31.36 -13.58
N VAL A 690 24.34 -31.08 -13.00
CA VAL A 690 24.18 -30.93 -11.55
C VAL A 690 24.50 -32.21 -10.76
N CYS A 691 24.28 -33.39 -11.36
CA CYS A 691 24.57 -34.68 -10.72
C CYS A 691 26.05 -35.09 -10.79
N ARG A 692 26.86 -34.52 -11.69
CA ARG A 692 28.31 -34.80 -11.77
C ARG A 692 29.18 -33.73 -11.11
N ASN A 693 28.82 -32.45 -11.26
CA ASN A 693 29.67 -31.32 -10.84
C ASN A 693 29.58 -30.96 -9.34
N THR A 694 28.62 -31.55 -8.62
CA THR A 694 28.46 -31.42 -7.17
C THR A 694 29.48 -32.27 -6.39
N ASN A 695 29.96 -31.77 -5.24
CA ASN A 695 30.94 -32.47 -4.40
C ASN A 695 30.31 -33.55 -3.49
N MET A 696 29.02 -33.40 -3.17
CA MET A 696 28.24 -34.30 -2.32
C MET A 696 27.40 -35.30 -3.14
N PRO A 697 26.78 -36.32 -2.51
CA PRO A 697 25.80 -37.16 -3.19
C PRO A 697 24.69 -36.33 -3.85
N ALA A 698 24.30 -36.70 -5.06
CA ALA A 698 23.41 -35.89 -5.88
C ALA A 698 22.46 -36.74 -6.71
N ILE A 699 21.18 -36.34 -6.73
CA ILE A 699 20.14 -36.96 -7.54
C ILE A 699 19.34 -35.92 -8.33
N LEU A 700 18.74 -36.35 -9.45
CA LEU A 700 17.73 -35.61 -10.20
C LEU A 700 16.51 -36.51 -10.42
N ILE A 701 15.33 -36.03 -10.09
CA ILE A 701 14.09 -36.80 -9.98
C ILE A 701 13.16 -36.42 -11.14
N GLU A 702 12.79 -37.39 -11.97
CA GLU A 702 11.76 -37.23 -13.00
C GLU A 702 10.40 -37.66 -12.44
N CYS A 703 9.58 -36.71 -12.01
CA CYS A 703 8.34 -36.96 -11.28
C CYS A 703 7.18 -37.54 -12.13
N GLY A 704 7.33 -37.57 -13.46
CA GLY A 704 6.37 -38.09 -14.44
C GLY A 704 6.52 -37.40 -15.80
N PHE A 705 5.87 -37.93 -16.85
CA PHE A 705 5.99 -37.39 -18.21
C PHE A 705 4.91 -36.34 -18.53
N ILE A 706 5.28 -35.07 -18.76
CA ILE A 706 4.31 -33.99 -19.06
C ILE A 706 3.65 -34.13 -20.43
N THR A 707 4.26 -34.88 -21.36
CA THR A 707 3.65 -35.18 -22.67
C THR A 707 2.56 -36.25 -22.60
N ASN A 708 2.46 -37.00 -21.49
CA ASN A 708 1.43 -38.01 -21.29
C ASN A 708 0.21 -37.41 -20.56
N ALA A 709 -0.95 -37.43 -21.21
CA ALA A 709 -2.18 -36.82 -20.70
C ALA A 709 -2.62 -37.31 -19.31
N ASN A 710 -2.35 -38.58 -18.96
CA ASN A 710 -2.70 -39.15 -17.66
C ASN A 710 -1.68 -38.77 -16.58
N GLU A 711 -0.40 -38.67 -16.94
CA GLU A 711 0.64 -38.28 -15.97
C GLU A 711 0.67 -36.79 -15.72
N VAL A 712 0.48 -35.93 -16.74
CA VAL A 712 0.49 -34.49 -16.54
C VAL A 712 -0.64 -34.02 -15.61
N ALA A 713 -1.80 -34.69 -15.66
CA ALA A 713 -2.89 -34.48 -14.71
C ALA A 713 -2.52 -34.88 -13.27
N ARG A 714 -1.73 -35.94 -13.08
CA ARG A 714 -1.15 -36.33 -11.78
C ARG A 714 -0.08 -35.35 -11.31
N CYS A 715 0.77 -34.86 -12.22
CA CYS A 715 1.89 -33.98 -11.90
C CYS A 715 1.44 -32.54 -11.59
N ALA A 716 0.33 -32.09 -12.17
CA ALA A 716 -0.29 -30.79 -11.90
C ALA A 716 -1.33 -30.79 -10.76
N ASP A 717 -1.72 -31.96 -10.23
CA ASP A 717 -2.58 -32.00 -9.03
C ASP A 717 -1.77 -31.69 -7.77
N SER A 718 -2.15 -30.61 -7.10
CA SER A 718 -1.48 -30.09 -5.90
C SER A 718 -1.39 -31.11 -4.76
N ASN A 719 -2.35 -32.06 -4.67
CA ASN A 719 -2.33 -33.13 -3.67
C ASN A 719 -1.28 -34.20 -4.03
N ASN A 720 -1.26 -34.68 -5.27
CA ASN A 720 -0.24 -35.61 -5.76
C ASN A 720 1.17 -35.03 -5.66
N GLN A 721 1.37 -33.74 -5.98
CA GLN A 721 2.64 -33.06 -5.75
C GLN A 721 3.09 -33.10 -4.28
N THR A 722 2.14 -32.92 -3.34
CA THR A 722 2.41 -33.04 -1.90
C THR A 722 2.79 -34.47 -1.51
N ILE A 723 2.12 -35.48 -2.09
CA ILE A 723 2.45 -36.90 -1.90
C ILE A 723 3.86 -37.21 -2.44
N VAL A 724 4.23 -36.68 -3.61
CA VAL A 724 5.56 -36.82 -4.22
C VAL A 724 6.63 -36.17 -3.33
N ALA A 725 6.45 -34.90 -2.95
CA ALA A 725 7.36 -34.17 -2.07
C ALA A 725 7.59 -34.90 -0.73
N LYS A 726 6.52 -35.38 -0.10
CA LYS A 726 6.58 -36.17 1.12
C LYS A 726 7.28 -37.52 0.92
N ALA A 727 7.05 -38.20 -0.19
CA ALA A 727 7.72 -39.47 -0.50
C ALA A 727 9.23 -39.28 -0.70
N ILE A 728 9.64 -38.18 -1.32
CA ILE A 728 11.06 -37.80 -1.46
C ILE A 728 11.66 -37.50 -0.07
N ALA A 729 11.00 -36.68 0.75
CA ALA A 729 11.49 -36.32 2.08
C ALA A 729 11.57 -37.52 3.05
N GLU A 730 10.61 -38.44 3.02
CA GLU A 730 10.68 -39.73 3.72
C GLU A 730 11.86 -40.59 3.24
N ALA A 731 12.06 -40.69 1.91
CA ALA A 731 13.14 -41.49 1.34
C ALA A 731 14.53 -40.93 1.68
N ILE A 732 14.68 -39.60 1.74
CA ILE A 732 15.87 -38.90 2.19
C ILE A 732 16.12 -39.15 3.68
N GLN A 733 15.08 -39.00 4.51
CA GLN A 733 15.19 -39.21 5.96
C GLN A 733 15.61 -40.64 6.30
N ASN A 734 15.12 -41.64 5.55
CA ASN A 734 15.48 -43.05 5.69
C ASN A 734 16.85 -43.43 5.06
N GLN A 735 17.63 -42.45 4.59
CA GLN A 735 18.95 -42.64 3.97
C GLN A 735 20.04 -41.71 4.54
N LEU A 736 19.67 -40.68 5.31
CA LEU A 736 20.58 -39.79 6.03
C LEU A 736 20.58 -40.01 7.56
N ASN A 737 19.68 -40.86 8.05
CA ASN A 737 19.58 -41.33 9.44
C ASN A 737 19.89 -42.84 9.50
#